data_AF-A0A5P9P291-F1
#
_entry.id   AF-A0A5P9P291-F1
#
_cell.length_a   1.000
_cell.length_b   1.000
_cell.length_c   1.000
_cell.angle_alpha   90.00
_cell.angle_beta   90.00
_cell.angle_gamma   90.00
#
_symmetry.space_group_name_H-M   'P 1'
#
loop_
_entity.id
_entity.type
_entity.pdbx_description
1 polymer ?
#
loop_
_entity_poly.entity_id
_entity_poly.type
_entity_poly.pdbx_seq_one_letter_code
_entity_poly.pdbx_strand_id
1 'polypeptide(L)'
;MTQRDRLITAIFLTAIMLLAPIAGVAGAASGAGTTADGSTSDSNEAEFHEIDENVEVWERSALPLRADTDADGSITVQNLLLDVKTTQGGPDSANRDTLSVYKTGTNVGLTFDGSGLAADTSQFGDDDVQLLRAHLQEDTAEDDVTVSELPTSGQELTDELTAENLENLNNNVSFSVEDEQLAEDGTLETDVTVDDSGLHMYVLALGDGLSDDGEGDLSIDGETKIIGVEQLVAQDSPSDVTVDDSAEPGDTISFDVAATEWDDNTTHSVVLYDEETFTSSTMTINVTEDFSTDLSPEDVTIDHTIGEVNGVQNVSGDLSAFGQTLAERNSTGILQTADLISFLASEADLDDSEEPETESDDDVLDASSVIVQTDGNEATVEVETFGNWTEGDYRWIHMAAGSSSDQFQANTDMITIEEDDSDTGGGGGGGGGGGGGGGGGPIDPGPDPEPEFELSNVTVSNAKIMTGDSVDITGTVTEEAGYSGPFVAELIIDGEVVDTEDIEMASNAEKTVTFTHTFDEEGEYEVALNDVTAGTVSVHDSLEAQFDVTDASLSEDEIKVGDSVDVTGTVENTGSKVGTFTAELTVDGTVVAEQDVTVPAGKSKTVTLTDSFDESGEFEIAVSGTSAGTLTVTDTDTSDDSDSDDSDSDDADSDDGGDDGGDDDDGDDDTIPGFGPAVAVLALLSVALIRTRRQS
;
A
#
# COMPACT_ATOMS: atom_id res chain seq x y z
N MET A 1 1.23 -15.44 17.61
CA MET A 1 0.27 -15.22 16.51
C MET A 1 -0.47 -16.49 16.13
N THR A 2 -1.75 -16.52 16.50
CA THR A 2 -2.78 -17.38 15.91
C THR A 2 -3.22 -16.80 14.56
N GLN A 3 -3.90 -17.58 13.69
CA GLN A 3 -4.43 -17.08 12.40
C GLN A 3 -5.33 -15.83 12.55
N ARG A 4 -5.93 -15.66 13.73
CA ARG A 4 -6.84 -14.56 14.11
C ARG A 4 -6.10 -13.25 14.40
N ASP A 5 -4.85 -13.38 14.82
CA ASP A 5 -4.00 -12.27 15.23
C ASP A 5 -3.48 -11.50 13.99
N ARG A 6 -3.16 -12.24 12.93
CA ARG A 6 -2.67 -11.71 11.65
C ARG A 6 -3.73 -10.91 10.87
N LEU A 7 -4.97 -11.31 11.06
CA LEU A 7 -6.18 -10.83 10.41
C LEU A 7 -6.49 -9.36 10.75
N ILE A 8 -6.54 -9.11 12.06
CA ILE A 8 -6.76 -7.79 12.63
C ILE A 8 -5.54 -6.92 12.37
N THR A 9 -4.32 -7.46 12.49
CA THR A 9 -3.06 -6.75 12.14
C THR A 9 -3.04 -6.22 10.70
N ALA A 10 -3.71 -6.86 9.75
CA ALA A 10 -3.56 -6.53 8.34
C ALA A 10 -4.67 -5.69 7.68
N ILE A 11 -5.91 -5.91 8.10
CA ILE A 11 -7.01 -4.95 8.00
C ILE A 11 -6.52 -3.57 8.42
N PHE A 12 -5.74 -3.59 9.49
CA PHE A 12 -5.27 -2.42 10.13
C PHE A 12 -3.97 -1.92 9.49
N LEU A 13 -3.02 -2.77 9.05
CA LEU A 13 -1.87 -2.35 8.23
C LEU A 13 -2.25 -1.67 6.92
N THR A 14 -3.35 -2.09 6.30
CA THR A 14 -3.89 -1.41 5.12
C THR A 14 -4.44 -0.01 5.45
N ALA A 15 -5.04 0.15 6.64
CA ALA A 15 -5.50 1.43 7.18
C ALA A 15 -4.38 2.33 7.76
N ILE A 16 -3.31 1.72 8.30
CA ILE A 16 -2.11 2.35 8.90
C ILE A 16 -1.31 3.09 7.84
N MET A 17 -1.27 2.51 6.64
CA MET A 17 -0.35 2.88 5.58
C MET A 17 -0.83 4.04 4.70
N LEU A 18 -1.94 4.70 5.04
CA LEU A 18 -2.30 6.02 4.49
C LEU A 18 -2.01 7.18 5.47
N LEU A 19 -0.93 7.01 6.26
CA LEU A 19 -0.15 8.05 6.95
C LEU A 19 -0.44 8.33 8.44
N ALA A 20 -0.60 7.31 9.28
CA ALA A 20 -0.14 7.28 10.69
C ALA A 20 -0.94 6.23 11.48
N PRO A 21 -0.29 5.56 12.45
CA PRO A 21 -0.71 4.26 12.93
C PRO A 21 -2.06 4.38 13.61
N ILE A 22 -3.01 3.61 13.13
CA ILE A 22 -4.12 3.14 13.92
C ILE A 22 -4.06 1.63 13.84
N ALA A 23 -4.07 0.88 14.95
CA ALA A 23 -4.49 -0.52 15.12
C ALA A 23 -4.38 -1.04 16.53
N GLY A 24 -5.50 -1.50 17.06
CA GLY A 24 -5.52 -2.52 18.08
C GLY A 24 -5.53 -3.90 17.41
N VAL A 25 -4.41 -4.60 17.52
CA VAL A 25 -4.20 -5.95 18.07
C VAL A 25 -5.19 -7.10 17.84
N ALA A 26 -4.61 -8.23 17.43
CA ALA A 26 -4.65 -9.51 18.16
C ALA A 26 -3.27 -10.18 17.90
N GLY A 27 -2.55 -10.91 18.75
CA GLY A 27 -2.75 -11.53 20.05
C GLY A 27 -1.56 -12.48 20.37
N ALA A 28 -1.31 -12.72 21.66
CA ALA A 28 -0.46 -13.82 22.12
C ALA A 28 -0.87 -14.30 23.51
N ALA A 29 -1.84 -15.24 23.57
CA ALA A 29 -1.95 -16.14 24.71
C ALA A 29 -1.54 -17.56 24.31
N SER A 30 -0.29 -17.91 24.61
CA SER A 30 0.08 -19.28 24.96
C SER A 30 0.35 -19.36 26.46
N GLY A 31 -0.70 -19.49 27.29
CA GLY A 31 -0.47 -19.71 28.72
C GLY A 31 -1.69 -19.70 29.63
N ALA A 32 -2.15 -20.91 29.99
CA ALA A 32 -2.93 -21.22 31.21
C ALA A 32 -4.34 -20.61 31.36
N GLY A 33 -5.35 -21.39 30.96
CA GLY A 33 -6.76 -21.04 31.11
C GLY A 33 -7.22 -20.76 32.55
N THR A 34 -8.14 -19.81 32.63
CA THR A 34 -9.14 -19.72 33.69
C THR A 34 -10.50 -19.40 33.06
N THR A 35 -11.49 -20.21 33.39
CA THR A 35 -12.87 -20.10 32.95
C THR A 35 -13.60 -18.91 33.62
N ALA A 36 -14.24 -18.05 32.84
CA ALA A 36 -15.36 -17.20 33.28
C ALA A 36 -16.36 -17.10 32.11
N ASP A 37 -17.32 -18.02 32.03
CA ASP A 37 -18.72 -17.86 32.46
C ASP A 37 -19.46 -16.73 31.74
N GLY A 38 -20.18 -17.09 30.67
CA GLY A 38 -21.06 -16.19 29.95
C GLY A 38 -22.29 -15.82 30.77
N SER A 39 -22.56 -14.52 30.87
CA SER A 39 -23.91 -13.96 31.11
C SER A 39 -23.94 -12.44 30.91
N THR A 40 -24.51 -12.00 29.79
CA THR A 40 -25.38 -10.81 29.60
C THR A 40 -24.93 -9.41 30.11
N SER A 41 -24.93 -8.46 29.16
CA SER A 41 -25.40 -7.05 29.27
C SER A 41 -24.48 -5.98 29.89
N ASP A 42 -23.88 -5.13 29.05
CA ASP A 42 -24.06 -3.65 29.01
C ASP A 42 -23.25 -3.06 27.84
N SER A 43 -23.90 -2.44 26.87
CA SER A 43 -23.28 -1.91 25.64
C SER A 43 -22.65 -0.51 25.83
N ASN A 44 -21.92 -0.28 26.93
CA ASN A 44 -21.29 1.02 27.25
C ASN A 44 -20.02 0.92 28.12
N GLU A 45 -19.42 -0.26 28.33
CA GLU A 45 -18.08 -0.34 28.94
C GLU A 45 -17.03 -0.28 27.81
N ALA A 46 -15.95 0.49 27.99
CA ALA A 46 -14.82 0.47 27.07
C ALA A 46 -14.30 -0.96 26.93
N GLU A 47 -14.19 -1.42 25.69
CA GLU A 47 -13.64 -2.72 25.37
C GLU A 47 -12.11 -2.58 25.26
N PHE A 48 -11.43 -3.29 26.16
CA PHE A 48 -9.97 -3.35 26.26
C PHE A 48 -9.50 -4.75 25.87
N HIS A 49 -8.41 -4.81 25.12
CA HIS A 49 -7.74 -6.06 24.75
C HIS A 49 -6.50 -6.27 25.63
N GLU A 50 -6.38 -7.45 26.24
CA GLU A 50 -5.22 -7.82 27.06
C GLU A 50 -4.04 -8.24 26.15
N ILE A 51 -2.92 -7.52 26.25
CA ILE A 51 -1.67 -7.84 25.54
C ILE A 51 -0.81 -8.78 26.38
N ASP A 52 -0.70 -8.47 27.66
CA ASP A 52 0.01 -9.25 28.68
C ASP A 52 -0.67 -9.05 30.05
N GLU A 53 -0.26 -9.80 31.07
CA GLU A 53 -0.86 -9.81 32.42
C GLU A 53 -0.96 -8.40 33.08
N ASN A 54 -0.19 -7.42 32.59
CA ASN A 54 -0.15 -6.06 33.13
C ASN A 54 -0.51 -4.97 32.11
N VAL A 55 -0.76 -5.29 30.85
CA VAL A 55 -0.99 -4.30 29.79
C VAL A 55 -2.24 -4.62 29.01
N GLU A 56 -3.19 -3.68 29.01
CA GLU A 56 -4.40 -3.72 28.21
C GLU A 56 -4.42 -2.53 27.24
N VAL A 57 -4.96 -2.69 26.03
CA VAL A 57 -5.08 -1.65 25.00
C VAL A 57 -6.55 -1.42 24.66
N TRP A 58 -6.98 -0.16 24.70
CA TRP A 58 -8.30 0.23 24.21
C TRP A 58 -8.37 0.11 22.70
N GLU A 59 -9.42 -0.51 22.17
CA GLU A 59 -9.58 -0.76 20.73
C GLU A 59 -9.54 0.51 19.87
N ARG A 60 -9.92 1.65 20.44
CA ARG A 60 -9.95 2.95 19.76
C ARG A 60 -8.75 3.83 20.08
N SER A 61 -7.74 3.27 20.73
CA SER A 61 -6.57 4.02 21.24
C SER A 61 -5.85 4.85 20.19
N ALA A 62 -5.97 4.49 18.92
CA ALA A 62 -5.26 5.19 17.88
C ALA A 62 -6.06 6.28 17.14
N LEU A 63 -7.32 6.51 17.50
CA LEU A 63 -8.13 7.62 16.95
C LEU A 63 -7.92 8.97 17.67
N PRO A 64 -7.94 9.05 19.02
CA PRO A 64 -8.12 10.32 19.72
C PRO A 64 -6.84 11.11 20.01
N LEU A 65 -5.67 10.46 20.09
CA LEU A 65 -4.41 11.13 20.41
C LEU A 65 -3.76 11.67 19.14
N ARG A 66 -3.64 13.00 19.00
CA ARG A 66 -3.09 13.66 17.82
C ARG A 66 -2.05 14.72 18.13
N ALA A 67 -1.00 14.73 17.34
CA ALA A 67 -0.03 15.82 17.32
C ALA A 67 -0.51 17.00 16.44
N ASP A 68 -0.22 18.22 16.90
CA ASP A 68 -0.50 19.45 16.15
C ASP A 68 0.43 19.56 14.93
N THR A 69 -0.12 19.27 13.76
CA THR A 69 0.60 19.32 12.48
C THR A 69 1.02 20.73 12.06
N ASP A 70 0.46 21.78 12.67
CA ASP A 70 0.80 23.18 12.38
C ASP A 70 1.97 23.71 13.25
N ALA A 71 2.70 22.83 13.94
CA ALA A 71 3.85 23.20 14.76
C ALA A 71 4.90 24.03 14.00
N ASP A 72 5.51 25.01 14.68
CA ASP A 72 6.42 25.98 14.05
C ASP A 72 7.61 25.31 13.33
N GLY A 73 7.62 25.37 12.00
CA GLY A 73 8.70 24.85 11.17
C GLY A 73 8.58 23.36 10.82
N SER A 74 7.43 22.75 11.08
CA SER A 74 7.07 21.46 10.48
C SER A 74 6.96 21.57 8.95
N ILE A 75 7.22 20.46 8.28
CA ILE A 75 6.84 20.26 6.89
C ILE A 75 5.54 19.51 6.89
N THR A 76 4.48 20.15 6.42
CA THR A 76 3.13 19.60 6.47
C THR A 76 2.55 19.41 5.08
N VAL A 77 2.00 18.23 4.84
CA VAL A 77 1.24 17.91 3.61
C VAL A 77 -0.18 17.52 3.98
N GLN A 78 -1.12 17.83 3.08
CA GLN A 78 -2.51 17.40 3.21
C GLN A 78 -2.59 15.92 2.82
N ASN A 79 -3.38 15.17 3.58
CA ASN A 79 -3.72 13.79 3.28
C ASN A 79 -5.02 13.72 2.46
N LEU A 80 -5.32 12.54 1.91
CA LEU A 80 -6.69 12.21 1.53
C LEU A 80 -7.60 12.18 2.77
N LEU A 81 -8.91 12.27 2.57
CA LEU A 81 -9.88 12.17 3.65
C LEU A 81 -9.97 10.71 4.12
N LEU A 82 -9.47 10.44 5.32
CA LEU A 82 -9.52 9.11 5.92
C LEU A 82 -10.69 9.02 6.90
N ASP A 83 -11.64 8.15 6.60
CA ASP A 83 -12.82 7.90 7.42
C ASP A 83 -12.82 6.45 7.94
N VAL A 84 -13.41 6.25 9.12
CA VAL A 84 -13.66 4.93 9.70
C VAL A 84 -15.14 4.82 9.99
N LYS A 85 -15.73 3.71 9.58
CA LYS A 85 -17.11 3.34 9.88
C LYS A 85 -17.12 2.04 10.65
N THR A 86 -17.84 2.01 11.75
CA THR A 86 -17.92 0.86 12.66
C THR A 86 -19.37 0.45 12.86
N THR A 87 -19.61 -0.68 13.52
CA THR A 87 -20.93 -1.10 14.01
C THR A 87 -21.66 -0.06 14.86
N GLN A 88 -20.91 0.81 15.55
CA GLN A 88 -21.46 1.82 16.44
C GLN A 88 -21.94 3.09 15.71
N GLY A 89 -21.61 3.25 14.43
CA GLY A 89 -21.94 4.42 13.61
C GLY A 89 -20.84 4.80 12.62
N GLY A 90 -21.02 5.94 11.95
CA GLY A 90 -20.07 6.47 10.96
C GLY A 90 -20.61 6.48 9.52
N PRO A 91 -19.80 6.90 8.52
CA PRO A 91 -18.37 7.19 8.62
C PRO A 91 -18.06 8.44 9.46
N ASP A 92 -17.05 8.34 10.32
CA ASP A 92 -16.47 9.43 11.09
C ASP A 92 -14.98 9.58 10.71
N SER A 93 -14.46 10.80 10.76
CA SER A 93 -13.06 11.07 10.40
C SER A 93 -12.10 10.29 11.30
N ALA A 94 -11.00 9.80 10.73
CA ALA A 94 -9.88 9.24 11.46
C ALA A 94 -8.98 10.32 12.09
N ASN A 95 -9.27 11.60 11.87
CA ASN A 95 -8.49 12.76 12.35
C ASN A 95 -7.05 12.72 11.84
N ARG A 96 -6.86 12.47 10.54
CA ARG A 96 -5.55 12.30 9.88
C ARG A 96 -5.45 13.12 8.58
N ASP A 97 -6.14 14.26 8.54
CA ASP A 97 -6.27 15.12 7.34
C ASP A 97 -4.93 15.75 6.89
N THR A 98 -3.94 15.75 7.78
CA THR A 98 -2.62 16.35 7.57
C THR A 98 -1.53 15.53 8.22
N LEU A 99 -0.31 15.76 7.74
CA LEU A 99 0.86 15.00 8.12
C LEU A 99 2.06 15.89 8.23
N SER A 100 2.90 15.61 9.20
CA SER A 100 4.00 16.49 9.49
C SER A 100 5.28 15.76 9.78
N VAL A 101 6.35 16.24 9.16
CA VAL A 101 7.72 16.01 9.63
C VAL A 101 8.10 17.22 10.49
N TYR A 102 8.37 16.97 11.77
CA TYR A 102 8.62 18.01 12.75
C TYR A 102 10.08 18.43 12.73
N LYS A 103 10.33 19.70 13.05
CA LYS A 103 11.69 20.17 13.25
C LYS A 103 12.16 19.91 14.68
N THR A 104 13.38 19.41 14.87
CA THR A 104 13.95 19.21 16.21
C THR A 104 14.01 20.50 17.03
N GLY A 105 13.83 20.37 18.34
CA GLY A 105 13.74 21.46 19.31
C GLY A 105 12.44 22.27 19.22
N THR A 106 11.47 21.82 18.43
CA THR A 106 10.13 22.43 18.34
C THR A 106 9.22 21.86 19.41
N ASN A 107 8.38 22.71 19.96
CA ASN A 107 7.34 22.30 20.88
C ASN A 107 6.08 21.96 20.07
N VAL A 108 5.62 20.71 20.18
CA VAL A 108 4.48 20.16 19.46
C VAL A 108 3.35 19.95 20.47
N GLY A 109 2.17 20.49 20.18
CA GLY A 109 0.98 20.21 20.99
C GLY A 109 0.49 18.79 20.75
N LEU A 110 0.17 18.05 21.81
CA LEU A 110 -0.55 16.78 21.75
C LEU A 110 -1.95 16.98 22.32
N THR A 111 -2.96 16.52 21.57
CA THR A 111 -4.37 16.58 21.96
C THR A 111 -4.94 15.18 22.02
N PHE A 112 -5.55 14.80 23.14
CA PHE A 112 -6.39 13.62 23.26
C PHE A 112 -7.85 14.06 23.25
N ASP A 113 -8.55 13.86 22.13
CA ASP A 113 -9.94 14.24 21.98
C ASP A 113 -10.68 13.26 21.05
N GLY A 114 -11.78 12.71 21.55
CA GLY A 114 -12.69 11.84 20.81
C GLY A 114 -13.78 12.57 20.04
N SER A 115 -13.87 13.90 20.16
CA SER A 115 -15.00 14.67 19.65
C SER A 115 -15.07 14.63 18.11
N GLY A 116 -16.19 14.12 17.59
CA GLY A 116 -16.37 13.96 16.13
C GLY A 116 -15.70 12.72 15.55
N LEU A 117 -15.14 11.85 16.39
CA LEU A 117 -14.58 10.56 16.02
C LEU A 117 -15.51 9.44 16.45
N ALA A 118 -15.31 8.24 15.90
CA ALA A 118 -15.92 7.01 16.41
C ALA A 118 -15.30 6.55 17.76
N ALA A 119 -14.91 7.48 18.63
CA ALA A 119 -14.23 7.25 19.90
C ALA A 119 -14.71 8.17 21.01
N ASP A 120 -15.52 7.67 21.94
CA ASP A 120 -15.98 8.45 23.10
C ASP A 120 -14.90 8.47 24.20
N THR A 121 -14.15 9.56 24.31
CA THR A 121 -13.12 9.72 25.36
C THR A 121 -13.70 10.19 26.69
N SER A 122 -14.96 10.66 26.74
CA SER A 122 -15.56 11.22 27.97
C SER A 122 -15.71 10.20 29.10
N GLN A 123 -15.64 8.92 28.77
CA GLN A 123 -15.61 7.82 29.74
C GLN A 123 -14.37 7.79 30.64
N PHE A 124 -13.28 8.45 30.24
CA PHE A 124 -12.02 8.54 30.99
C PHE A 124 -11.87 9.87 31.77
N GLY A 125 -12.94 10.66 31.87
CA GLY A 125 -12.88 11.99 32.49
C GLY A 125 -12.43 11.96 33.96
N ASP A 126 -11.62 12.95 34.36
CA ASP A 126 -10.97 13.08 35.67
C ASP A 126 -9.98 11.95 36.05
N ASP A 127 -9.65 11.02 35.14
CA ASP A 127 -8.67 9.97 35.42
C ASP A 127 -7.22 10.47 35.35
N ASP A 128 -6.38 9.91 36.22
CA ASP A 128 -4.93 10.11 36.20
C ASP A 128 -4.32 9.26 35.07
N VAL A 129 -3.45 9.85 34.27
CA VAL A 129 -2.84 9.23 33.09
C VAL A 129 -1.33 9.44 33.08
N GLN A 130 -0.62 8.58 32.36
CA GLN A 130 0.80 8.71 32.06
C GLN A 130 1.00 8.85 30.56
N LEU A 131 1.78 9.85 30.15
CA LEU A 131 2.28 10.00 28.80
C LEU A 131 3.67 9.37 28.72
N LEU A 132 3.75 8.23 28.04
CA LEU A 132 5.01 7.58 27.68
C LEU A 132 5.49 8.14 26.34
N ARG A 133 6.70 8.70 26.31
CA ARG A 133 7.43 8.98 25.07
C ARG A 133 8.46 7.89 24.85
N ALA A 134 8.46 7.31 23.67
CA ALA A 134 9.42 6.36 23.15
C ALA A 134 10.16 7.01 21.96
N HIS A 135 11.48 6.97 21.97
CA HIS A 135 12.32 7.45 20.88
C HIS A 135 13.22 6.32 20.41
N LEU A 136 13.13 6.01 19.12
CA LEU A 136 13.93 4.94 18.54
C LEU A 136 15.42 5.34 18.56
N GLN A 137 16.25 4.52 19.19
CA GLN A 137 17.69 4.71 19.27
C GLN A 137 18.38 3.40 18.88
N GLU A 138 18.95 3.34 17.69
CA GLU A 138 19.70 2.16 17.27
C GLU A 138 21.01 2.04 18.06
N ASP A 139 21.20 0.95 18.83
CA ASP A 139 22.49 0.66 19.46
C ASP A 139 23.48 0.09 18.43
N THR A 140 24.13 1.00 17.70
CA THR A 140 25.21 0.67 16.76
C THR A 140 26.44 -0.03 17.39
N ALA A 141 26.46 -0.27 18.70
CA ALA A 141 27.56 -0.98 19.38
C ALA A 141 27.48 -2.51 19.28
N GLU A 142 26.30 -3.08 18.99
CA GLU A 142 26.13 -4.51 18.77
C GLU A 142 25.83 -4.75 17.27
N ASP A 143 26.82 -5.27 16.52
CA ASP A 143 26.74 -5.60 15.07
C ASP A 143 25.64 -6.65 14.71
N ASP A 144 24.64 -6.88 15.57
CA ASP A 144 23.67 -7.99 15.49
C ASP A 144 22.20 -7.52 15.56
N VAL A 145 21.91 -6.23 15.73
CA VAL A 145 20.53 -5.71 15.69
C VAL A 145 20.23 -5.13 14.32
N THR A 146 19.16 -5.62 13.70
CA THR A 146 18.67 -5.09 12.43
C THR A 146 17.49 -4.15 12.67
N VAL A 147 17.37 -3.06 11.89
CA VAL A 147 16.23 -2.13 11.98
C VAL A 147 14.86 -2.85 11.87
N SER A 148 14.84 -4.03 11.26
CA SER A 148 13.69 -4.94 11.18
C SER A 148 13.24 -5.58 12.49
N GLU A 149 14.01 -5.45 13.58
CA GLU A 149 13.68 -5.93 14.93
C GLU A 149 13.19 -4.81 15.86
N LEU A 150 12.99 -3.61 15.30
CA LEU A 150 12.58 -2.42 16.05
C LEU A 150 11.07 -2.20 15.92
N PRO A 151 10.39 -1.66 16.95
CA PRO A 151 9.01 -1.25 16.80
C PRO A 151 8.94 0.02 15.94
N THR A 152 8.23 -0.07 14.83
CA THR A 152 8.20 0.95 13.79
C THR A 152 6.84 1.61 13.62
N SER A 153 5.84 1.03 14.27
CA SER A 153 4.56 1.64 14.54
C SER A 153 4.33 1.72 16.04
N GLY A 154 3.42 2.63 16.44
CA GLY A 154 2.96 2.69 17.83
C GLY A 154 2.40 1.36 18.34
N GLN A 155 2.01 0.45 17.46
CA GLN A 155 1.40 -0.84 17.80
C GLN A 155 2.42 -1.92 18.02
N GLU A 156 3.41 -2.03 17.13
CA GLU A 156 4.57 -2.88 17.37
C GLU A 156 5.21 -2.48 18.71
N LEU A 157 5.24 -1.17 18.99
CA LEU A 157 5.63 -0.70 20.31
C LEU A 157 4.70 -1.25 21.39
N THR A 158 3.36 -1.06 21.30
CA THR A 158 2.45 -1.55 22.34
C THR A 158 2.45 -3.07 22.51
N ASP A 159 2.68 -3.83 21.45
CA ASP A 159 2.78 -5.29 21.44
C ASP A 159 4.09 -5.75 22.09
N GLU A 160 5.14 -4.92 21.98
CA GLU A 160 6.41 -5.14 22.64
C GLU A 160 6.45 -4.59 24.07
N LEU A 161 5.48 -3.78 24.51
CA LEU A 161 5.35 -3.29 25.90
C LEU A 161 4.92 -4.40 26.88
N THR A 162 5.59 -5.54 26.83
CA THR A 162 5.36 -6.69 27.73
C THR A 162 6.57 -6.91 28.61
N ALA A 163 6.36 -7.53 29.79
CA ALA A 163 7.46 -7.79 30.70
C ALA A 163 8.56 -8.70 30.08
N GLU A 164 8.21 -9.50 29.07
CA GLU A 164 9.13 -10.39 28.36
C GLU A 164 9.98 -9.65 27.31
N ASN A 165 9.40 -8.64 26.63
CA ASN A 165 10.07 -7.92 25.54
C ASN A 165 10.75 -6.61 25.97
N LEU A 166 10.46 -6.10 27.19
CA LEU A 166 11.06 -4.87 27.72
C LEU A 166 12.59 -4.82 27.70
N GLU A 167 13.28 -5.95 27.92
CA GLU A 167 14.75 -5.98 27.86
C GLU A 167 15.25 -5.69 26.44
N ASN A 168 14.56 -6.17 25.40
CA ASN A 168 14.88 -5.86 24.01
C ASN A 168 14.54 -4.40 23.68
N LEU A 169 13.34 -3.95 24.05
CA LEU A 169 12.91 -2.58 23.84
C LEU A 169 13.89 -1.56 24.44
N ASN A 170 14.28 -1.73 25.71
CA ASN A 170 15.19 -0.79 26.37
C ASN A 170 16.60 -0.74 25.75
N ASN A 171 16.99 -1.74 24.95
CA ASN A 171 18.26 -1.68 24.22
C ASN A 171 18.18 -0.79 22.98
N ASN A 172 16.99 -0.60 22.42
CA ASN A 172 16.80 0.04 21.12
C ASN A 172 15.84 1.25 21.13
N VAL A 173 15.23 1.52 22.28
CA VAL A 173 14.24 2.59 22.44
C VAL A 173 14.52 3.29 23.77
N SER A 174 14.65 4.61 23.71
CA SER A 174 14.76 5.45 24.89
C SER A 174 13.37 5.93 25.32
N PHE A 175 13.05 5.75 26.59
CA PHE A 175 11.76 6.07 27.17
C PHE A 175 11.82 7.21 28.19
N SER A 176 10.72 7.97 28.27
CA SER A 176 10.46 8.91 29.37
C SER A 176 8.97 8.92 29.68
N VAL A 177 8.62 8.99 30.97
CA VAL A 177 7.23 8.97 31.45
C VAL A 177 6.89 10.27 32.16
N GLU A 178 5.77 10.89 31.77
CA GLU A 178 5.24 12.08 32.43
C GLU A 178 3.81 11.83 32.95
N ASP A 179 3.56 12.18 34.22
CA ASP A 179 2.23 12.09 34.82
C ASP A 179 1.36 13.29 34.38
N GLU A 180 0.17 13.00 33.89
CA GLU A 180 -0.84 13.95 33.41
C GLU A 180 -2.22 13.64 34.02
N GLN A 181 -3.20 14.50 33.76
CA GLN A 181 -4.58 14.28 34.22
C GLN A 181 -5.58 14.72 33.16
N LEU A 182 -6.55 13.84 32.86
CA LEU A 182 -7.63 14.14 31.92
C LEU A 182 -8.60 15.17 32.50
N ALA A 183 -9.14 16.03 31.64
CA ALA A 183 -10.20 16.94 32.02
C ALA A 183 -11.52 16.20 32.34
N GLU A 184 -12.50 16.89 32.94
CA GLU A 184 -13.82 16.32 33.30
C GLU A 184 -14.57 15.75 32.07
N ASP A 185 -14.29 16.26 30.87
CA ASP A 185 -14.87 15.79 29.61
C ASP A 185 -14.03 14.71 28.89
N GLY A 186 -12.97 14.20 29.53
CA GLY A 186 -12.11 13.15 28.99
C GLY A 186 -11.10 13.64 27.95
N THR A 187 -10.83 14.93 27.90
CA THR A 187 -9.83 15.52 26.97
C THR A 187 -8.47 15.77 27.65
N LEU A 188 -7.39 15.79 26.87
CA LEU A 188 -6.06 16.24 27.28
C LEU A 188 -5.48 17.19 26.24
N GLU A 189 -4.86 18.28 26.69
CA GLU A 189 -3.97 19.11 25.87
C GLU A 189 -2.64 19.20 26.62
N THR A 190 -1.56 18.74 26.00
CA THR A 190 -0.20 18.84 26.55
C THR A 190 0.80 19.21 25.46
N ASP A 191 2.03 19.53 25.84
CA ASP A 191 3.07 20.03 24.95
C ASP A 191 4.31 19.15 25.09
N VAL A 192 4.85 18.66 23.98
CA VAL A 192 6.06 17.84 23.95
C VAL A 192 7.14 18.53 23.13
N THR A 193 8.39 18.48 23.60
CA THR A 193 9.54 18.95 22.81
C THR A 193 10.22 17.75 22.17
N VAL A 194 10.32 17.79 20.84
CA VAL A 194 10.98 16.73 20.06
C VAL A 194 12.41 17.17 19.79
N ASP A 195 13.34 16.82 20.69
CA ASP A 195 14.71 17.33 20.67
C ASP A 195 15.66 16.57 19.72
N ASP A 196 15.31 15.35 19.35
CA ASP A 196 16.12 14.44 18.55
C ASP A 196 15.43 14.16 17.21
N SER A 197 16.21 13.86 16.17
CA SER A 197 15.71 13.45 14.85
C SER A 197 15.45 11.95 14.81
N GLY A 198 14.54 11.53 13.94
CA GLY A 198 14.09 10.14 13.84
C GLY A 198 12.66 9.94 14.33
N LEU A 199 12.36 8.70 14.70
CA LEU A 199 11.01 8.25 15.05
C LEU A 199 10.72 8.43 16.54
N HIS A 200 9.63 9.14 16.84
CA HIS A 200 9.06 9.26 18.17
C HIS A 200 7.66 8.66 18.23
N MET A 201 7.37 7.95 19.30
CA MET A 201 6.06 7.38 19.59
C MET A 201 5.60 7.86 20.96
N TYR A 202 4.30 8.12 21.07
CA TYR A 202 3.65 8.59 22.28
C TYR A 202 2.51 7.65 22.61
N VAL A 203 2.50 7.18 23.85
CA VAL A 203 1.47 6.29 24.38
C VAL A 203 0.85 6.96 25.61
N LEU A 204 -0.45 7.16 25.58
CA LEU A 204 -1.23 7.66 26.71
C LEU A 204 -1.87 6.45 27.41
N ALA A 205 -1.57 6.28 28.70
CA ALA A 205 -2.08 5.17 29.49
C ALA A 205 -2.75 5.64 30.78
N LEU A 206 -3.81 4.94 31.21
CA LEU A 206 -4.46 5.15 32.51
C LEU A 206 -3.63 4.51 33.62
N GLY A 207 -3.57 5.17 34.78
CA GLY A 207 -2.93 4.65 35.99
C GLY A 207 -1.49 5.14 36.20
N ASP A 208 -0.74 4.42 37.04
CA ASP A 208 0.64 4.72 37.46
C ASP A 208 1.59 3.53 37.25
N GLY A 209 1.26 2.65 36.29
CA GLY A 209 1.97 1.39 36.04
C GLY A 209 3.31 1.54 35.31
N LEU A 210 3.55 2.66 34.63
CA LEU A 210 4.76 2.94 33.87
C LEU A 210 5.75 3.78 34.68
N SER A 211 7.04 3.46 34.58
CA SER A 211 8.10 4.30 35.15
C SER A 211 9.39 4.18 34.33
N ASP A 212 10.10 5.29 34.16
CA ASP A 212 11.47 5.31 33.64
C ASP A 212 12.51 5.45 34.77
N ASP A 213 13.74 5.00 34.50
CA ASP A 213 14.85 5.10 35.45
C ASP A 213 15.63 6.43 35.37
N GLY A 214 15.25 7.32 34.46
CA GLY A 214 15.92 8.58 34.14
C GLY A 214 17.21 8.44 33.33
N GLU A 215 17.59 7.22 32.94
CA GLU A 215 18.67 6.90 32.00
C GLU A 215 18.13 6.44 30.62
N GLY A 216 16.82 6.21 30.51
CA GLY A 216 16.12 5.90 29.26
C GLY A 216 15.42 4.55 29.26
N ASP A 217 15.54 3.77 30.33
CA ASP A 217 14.95 2.43 30.42
C ASP A 217 13.55 2.50 31.04
N LEU A 218 12.60 1.80 30.41
CA LEU A 218 11.23 1.63 30.89
C LEU A 218 11.11 0.43 31.84
N SER A 219 10.24 0.56 32.84
CA SER A 219 9.76 -0.52 33.71
C SER A 219 8.24 -0.46 33.85
N ILE A 220 7.61 -1.63 33.86
CA ILE A 220 6.16 -1.81 34.05
C ILE A 220 5.94 -2.51 35.40
N ASP A 221 5.45 -1.78 36.40
CA ASP A 221 5.32 -2.24 37.79
C ASP A 221 3.85 -2.45 38.23
N GLY A 222 2.88 -2.11 37.38
CA GLY A 222 1.45 -2.22 37.66
C GLY A 222 0.58 -2.34 36.41
N GLU A 223 -0.71 -2.58 36.62
CA GLU A 223 -1.71 -2.64 35.54
C GLU A 223 -1.74 -1.31 34.78
N THR A 224 -1.53 -1.37 33.46
CA THR A 224 -1.46 -0.23 32.55
C THR A 224 -2.52 -0.41 31.47
N LYS A 225 -3.37 0.60 31.27
CA LYS A 225 -4.39 0.57 30.21
C LYS A 225 -4.12 1.65 29.18
N ILE A 226 -3.66 1.28 28.00
CA ILE A 226 -3.33 2.19 26.91
C ILE A 226 -4.62 2.68 26.26
N ILE A 227 -4.78 4.00 26.16
CA ILE A 227 -5.97 4.67 25.62
C ILE A 227 -5.65 5.59 24.46
N GLY A 228 -4.38 5.90 24.20
CA GLY A 228 -3.93 6.81 23.15
C GLY A 228 -2.61 6.35 22.56
N VAL A 229 -2.48 6.30 21.24
CA VAL A 229 -1.18 6.13 20.57
C VAL A 229 -1.02 7.15 19.45
N GLU A 230 0.18 7.71 19.34
CA GLU A 230 0.52 8.68 18.31
C GLU A 230 2.01 8.57 17.92
N GLN A 231 2.32 8.85 16.66
CA GLN A 231 3.65 8.75 16.08
C GLN A 231 4.04 10.06 15.40
N LEU A 232 5.28 10.49 15.62
CA LEU A 232 5.86 11.69 15.03
C LEU A 232 7.22 11.32 14.44
N VAL A 233 7.53 11.93 13.30
CA VAL A 233 8.88 11.88 12.71
C VAL A 233 9.48 13.27 12.82
N ALA A 234 10.71 13.35 13.32
CA ALA A 234 11.44 14.60 13.44
C ALA A 234 12.72 14.62 12.60
N GLN A 235 13.09 15.81 12.15
CA GLN A 235 14.30 16.08 11.38
C GLN A 235 14.98 17.35 11.88
N ASP A 236 16.31 17.41 11.80
CA ASP A 236 17.06 18.61 12.17
C ASP A 236 16.91 19.75 11.15
N SER A 237 16.95 19.38 9.87
CA SER A 237 16.75 20.27 8.74
C SER A 237 16.09 19.53 7.57
N PRO A 238 15.31 20.24 6.73
CA PRO A 238 14.85 19.69 5.46
C PRO A 238 16.02 19.31 4.54
N SER A 239 15.77 18.37 3.64
CA SER A 239 16.68 18.08 2.53
C SER A 239 16.70 19.22 1.50
N ASP A 240 17.81 19.38 0.76
CA ASP A 240 17.92 20.36 -0.32
C ASP A 240 17.37 19.74 -1.61
N VAL A 241 16.50 20.46 -2.33
CA VAL A 241 15.91 20.03 -3.60
C VAL A 241 15.94 21.20 -4.58
N THR A 242 16.42 20.94 -5.79
CA THR A 242 16.34 21.86 -6.94
C THR A 242 15.62 21.16 -8.08
N VAL A 243 14.54 21.77 -8.54
CA VAL A 243 13.70 21.31 -9.66
C VAL A 243 13.18 22.55 -10.41
N ASP A 244 12.83 22.40 -11.68
CA ASP A 244 12.13 23.45 -12.41
C ASP A 244 10.70 23.65 -11.86
N ASP A 245 10.21 24.89 -11.88
CA ASP A 245 8.89 25.24 -11.31
C ASP A 245 7.71 24.74 -12.18
N SER A 246 7.98 24.26 -13.40
CA SER A 246 6.96 23.79 -14.34
C SER A 246 7.49 22.73 -15.33
N ALA A 247 6.61 21.86 -15.81
CA ALA A 247 6.88 20.87 -16.86
C ALA A 247 5.66 20.67 -17.77
N GLU A 248 5.85 20.08 -18.96
CA GLU A 248 4.75 19.67 -19.84
C GLU A 248 4.34 18.21 -19.54
N PRO A 249 3.06 17.83 -19.75
CA PRO A 249 2.68 16.42 -19.69
C PRO A 249 3.55 15.54 -20.62
N GLY A 250 4.12 14.48 -20.08
CA GLY A 250 5.01 13.57 -20.82
C GLY A 250 6.50 13.89 -20.67
N ASP A 251 6.86 15.00 -20.00
CA ASP A 251 8.23 15.31 -19.66
C ASP A 251 8.79 14.38 -18.58
N THR A 252 10.11 14.17 -18.62
CA THR A 252 10.87 13.64 -17.48
C THR A 252 11.39 14.83 -16.67
N ILE A 253 10.98 14.90 -15.41
CA ILE A 253 11.33 15.99 -14.49
C ILE A 253 12.58 15.59 -13.70
N SER A 254 13.63 16.42 -13.79
CA SER A 254 14.89 16.20 -13.12
C SER A 254 14.91 16.88 -11.75
N PHE A 255 15.06 16.10 -10.68
CA PHE A 255 15.21 16.59 -9.30
C PHE A 255 16.65 16.41 -8.86
N ASP A 256 17.37 17.51 -8.69
CA ASP A 256 18.67 17.51 -8.00
C ASP A 256 18.42 17.57 -6.49
N VAL A 257 18.69 16.46 -5.80
CA VAL A 257 18.38 16.27 -4.38
C VAL A 257 19.64 16.06 -3.56
N ALA A 258 19.65 16.56 -2.32
CA ALA A 258 20.73 16.36 -1.38
C ALA A 258 20.24 16.22 0.06
N ALA A 259 20.71 15.20 0.77
CA ALA A 259 20.60 15.12 2.22
C ALA A 259 21.66 16.04 2.84
N THR A 260 21.21 16.96 3.69
CA THR A 260 22.10 17.97 4.28
C THR A 260 22.87 17.38 5.46
N GLU A 261 24.17 17.68 5.53
CA GLU A 261 25.04 17.30 6.66
C GLU A 261 25.30 15.79 6.83
N TRP A 262 24.96 14.97 5.83
CA TRP A 262 25.29 13.53 5.78
C TRP A 262 26.46 13.27 4.82
N ASP A 263 27.32 12.30 5.14
CA ASP A 263 28.47 11.90 4.31
C ASP A 263 28.40 10.43 3.86
N ASP A 264 27.39 9.69 4.32
CA ASP A 264 27.22 8.25 4.13
C ASP A 264 26.25 7.91 2.99
N ASN A 265 26.11 6.62 2.71
CA ASN A 265 25.18 6.12 1.71
C ASN A 265 23.75 6.55 2.05
N THR A 266 23.11 7.22 1.10
CA THR A 266 21.77 7.79 1.27
C THR A 266 20.81 7.17 0.27
N THR A 267 19.63 6.81 0.75
CA THR A 267 18.50 6.42 -0.10
C THR A 267 17.62 7.63 -0.29
N HIS A 268 17.42 8.03 -1.55
CA HIS A 268 16.57 9.13 -1.96
C HIS A 268 15.29 8.60 -2.57
N SER A 269 14.17 9.19 -2.21
CA SER A 269 12.86 8.94 -2.81
C SER A 269 12.26 10.27 -3.23
N VAL A 270 11.82 10.39 -4.47
CA VAL A 270 11.02 11.52 -4.96
C VAL A 270 9.71 10.99 -5.47
N VAL A 271 8.63 11.58 -5.00
CA VAL A 271 7.30 11.24 -5.47
C VAL A 271 6.56 12.49 -5.84
N LEU A 272 5.89 12.43 -6.98
CA LEU A 272 5.13 13.48 -7.62
C LEU A 272 3.69 13.01 -7.80
N TYR A 273 2.70 13.78 -7.38
CA TYR A 273 1.29 13.42 -7.51
C TYR A 273 0.40 14.65 -7.71
N ASP A 274 -0.73 14.45 -8.39
CA ASP A 274 -1.79 15.46 -8.52
C ASP A 274 -2.37 15.77 -7.13
N GLU A 275 -2.08 16.97 -6.62
CA GLU A 275 -2.47 17.36 -5.26
C GLU A 275 -3.99 17.51 -5.10
N GLU A 276 -4.68 18.04 -6.12
CA GLU A 276 -6.12 18.27 -6.04
C GLU A 276 -6.87 16.92 -6.04
N THR A 277 -6.49 16.02 -6.94
CA THR A 277 -7.09 14.68 -7.01
C THR A 277 -6.84 13.91 -5.71
N PHE A 278 -5.60 13.92 -5.19
CA PHE A 278 -5.28 13.20 -3.95
C PHE A 278 -6.01 13.77 -2.72
N THR A 279 -5.97 15.09 -2.51
CA THR A 279 -6.53 15.71 -1.29
C THR A 279 -8.06 15.79 -1.28
N SER A 280 -8.70 15.70 -2.45
CA SER A 280 -10.15 15.59 -2.56
C SER A 280 -10.67 14.16 -2.48
N SER A 281 -9.78 13.17 -2.56
CA SER A 281 -10.12 11.76 -2.48
C SER A 281 -10.47 11.34 -1.06
N THR A 282 -11.28 10.28 -0.95
CA THR A 282 -11.70 9.71 0.33
C THR A 282 -11.34 8.23 0.36
N MET A 283 -10.84 7.76 1.50
CA MET A 283 -10.79 6.34 1.84
C MET A 283 -11.62 6.12 3.11
N THR A 284 -12.54 5.16 3.06
CA THR A 284 -13.36 4.75 4.20
C THR A 284 -13.07 3.30 4.55
N ILE A 285 -12.63 3.05 5.79
CA ILE A 285 -12.50 1.70 6.33
C ILE A 285 -13.82 1.34 7.00
N ASN A 286 -14.54 0.38 6.43
CA ASN A 286 -15.80 -0.13 6.95
C ASN A 286 -15.55 -1.41 7.73
N VAL A 287 -15.86 -1.40 9.02
CA VAL A 287 -15.80 -2.56 9.91
C VAL A 287 -17.24 -2.94 10.27
N THR A 288 -17.69 -4.11 9.80
CA THR A 288 -19.10 -4.55 9.93
C THR A 288 -19.39 -5.35 11.19
N GLU A 289 -18.36 -5.80 11.89
CA GLU A 289 -18.47 -6.41 13.21
C GLU A 289 -17.84 -5.52 14.30
N ASP A 290 -18.25 -5.73 15.56
CA ASP A 290 -17.57 -5.09 16.68
C ASP A 290 -16.12 -5.60 16.71
N PHE A 291 -15.18 -4.77 17.15
CA PHE A 291 -13.75 -5.12 17.29
C PHE A 291 -13.58 -6.17 18.39
N SER A 292 -14.05 -7.38 18.13
CA SER A 292 -14.07 -8.49 19.07
C SER A 292 -13.12 -9.59 18.58
N THR A 293 -12.96 -10.64 19.39
CA THR A 293 -12.08 -11.77 19.08
C THR A 293 -12.48 -12.58 17.84
N ASP A 294 -13.61 -12.27 17.20
CA ASP A 294 -14.15 -12.94 16.02
C ASP A 294 -13.97 -12.14 14.70
N LEU A 295 -13.41 -10.91 14.75
CA LEU A 295 -13.23 -10.06 13.56
C LEU A 295 -12.33 -10.72 12.50
N SER A 296 -12.81 -10.76 11.26
CA SER A 296 -12.13 -11.33 10.09
C SER A 296 -12.04 -10.34 8.92
N PRO A 297 -11.24 -10.58 7.87
CA PRO A 297 -11.04 -9.65 6.76
C PRO A 297 -12.28 -9.52 5.90
N GLU A 298 -13.13 -10.55 5.91
CA GLU A 298 -14.46 -10.49 5.30
C GLU A 298 -15.39 -9.52 6.04
N ASP A 299 -15.08 -9.16 7.29
CA ASP A 299 -15.82 -8.14 8.06
C ASP A 299 -15.28 -6.72 7.83
N VAL A 300 -14.30 -6.56 6.93
CA VAL A 300 -13.69 -5.27 6.60
C VAL A 300 -13.71 -5.01 5.11
N THR A 301 -14.31 -3.87 4.76
CA THR A 301 -14.32 -3.34 3.40
C THR A 301 -13.63 -1.99 3.37
N ILE A 302 -12.70 -1.81 2.44
CA ILE A 302 -11.98 -0.55 2.24
C ILE A 302 -12.55 0.10 0.98
N ASP A 303 -13.35 1.14 1.17
CA ASP A 303 -13.88 1.96 0.09
C ASP A 303 -12.88 3.06 -0.22
N HIS A 304 -12.57 3.30 -1.49
CA HIS A 304 -11.64 4.35 -1.89
C HIS A 304 -12.06 5.02 -3.20
N THR A 305 -11.93 6.36 -3.27
CA THR A 305 -12.35 7.07 -4.50
C THR A 305 -11.35 6.87 -5.65
N ILE A 306 -10.05 6.78 -5.32
CA ILE A 306 -8.98 6.58 -6.31
C ILE A 306 -9.02 5.11 -6.77
N GLY A 307 -9.60 4.82 -7.92
CA GLY A 307 -9.59 3.47 -8.48
C GLY A 307 -8.28 3.10 -9.14
N GLU A 308 -7.62 4.09 -9.75
CA GLU A 308 -6.42 3.87 -10.55
C GLU A 308 -5.33 4.90 -10.27
N VAL A 309 -4.07 4.48 -10.36
CA VAL A 309 -2.91 5.37 -10.35
C VAL A 309 -2.22 5.29 -11.71
N ASN A 310 -2.10 6.43 -12.39
CA ASN A 310 -1.55 6.57 -13.72
C ASN A 310 -0.16 7.20 -13.66
N GLY A 311 0.90 6.40 -13.81
CA GLY A 311 2.26 6.92 -13.85
C GLY A 311 3.35 5.86 -13.81
N VAL A 312 4.50 6.27 -13.31
CA VAL A 312 5.73 5.48 -13.32
C VAL A 312 6.22 5.25 -11.91
N GLN A 313 6.72 4.05 -11.72
CA GLN A 313 7.37 3.62 -10.52
C GLN A 313 8.71 3.01 -10.86
N ASN A 314 9.75 3.58 -10.29
CA ASN A 314 11.11 3.13 -10.53
C ASN A 314 11.84 2.94 -9.20
N VAL A 315 12.40 1.75 -9.03
CA VAL A 315 13.29 1.39 -7.93
C VAL A 315 14.61 0.96 -8.56
N SER A 316 15.63 1.81 -8.42
CA SER A 316 16.94 1.60 -9.03
C SER A 316 17.79 0.62 -8.23
N GLY A 317 17.97 -0.59 -8.76
CA GLY A 317 18.77 -1.65 -8.16
C GLY A 317 18.10 -2.37 -7.00
N ASP A 318 18.76 -3.41 -6.48
CA ASP A 318 18.37 -4.05 -5.23
C ASP A 318 18.74 -3.11 -4.07
N LEU A 319 17.75 -2.44 -3.50
CA LEU A 319 17.94 -1.44 -2.46
C LEU A 319 17.86 -2.09 -1.10
N SER A 320 18.95 -2.01 -0.33
CA SER A 320 18.90 -2.32 1.09
C SER A 320 18.80 -1.01 1.89
N ALA A 321 17.65 -0.79 2.53
CA ALA A 321 17.41 0.35 3.41
C ALA A 321 16.53 -0.11 4.58
N PHE A 322 16.83 0.36 5.80
CA PHE A 322 16.06 0.03 7.01
C PHE A 322 15.89 -1.49 7.24
N GLY A 323 16.92 -2.29 6.97
CA GLY A 323 16.89 -3.75 7.15
C GLY A 323 16.13 -4.53 6.06
N GLN A 324 15.49 -3.87 5.11
CA GLN A 324 14.73 -4.50 4.02
C GLN A 324 15.50 -4.45 2.70
N THR A 325 15.28 -5.45 1.84
CA THR A 325 15.76 -5.43 0.45
C THR A 325 14.58 -5.26 -0.50
N LEU A 326 14.47 -4.09 -1.13
CA LEU A 326 13.57 -3.87 -2.25
C LEU A 326 14.28 -4.36 -3.52
N ALA A 327 13.70 -5.33 -4.20
CA ALA A 327 14.21 -5.76 -5.50
C ALA A 327 14.12 -4.62 -6.52
N GLU A 328 15.04 -4.58 -7.48
CA GLU A 328 14.99 -3.63 -8.60
C GLU A 328 13.67 -3.77 -9.40
N ARG A 329 12.99 -2.64 -9.67
CA ARG A 329 11.71 -2.67 -10.41
C ARG A 329 11.49 -1.43 -11.24
N ASN A 330 10.91 -1.65 -12.41
CA ASN A 330 10.32 -0.62 -13.24
C ASN A 330 8.88 -1.04 -13.52
N SER A 331 7.92 -0.30 -12.99
CA SER A 331 6.51 -0.46 -13.32
C SER A 331 6.01 0.83 -13.94
N THR A 332 5.40 0.72 -15.11
CA THR A 332 4.87 1.86 -15.86
C THR A 332 3.44 1.55 -16.26
N GLY A 333 2.56 2.54 -16.15
CA GLY A 333 1.18 2.46 -16.64
C GLY A 333 0.14 2.69 -15.54
N ILE A 334 -1.04 2.11 -15.75
CA ILE A 334 -2.19 2.25 -14.87
C ILE A 334 -2.20 1.10 -13.86
N LEU A 335 -2.05 1.44 -12.59
CA LEU A 335 -2.08 0.53 -11.44
C LEU A 335 -3.46 0.61 -10.77
N GLN A 336 -4.08 -0.52 -10.44
CA GLN A 336 -5.32 -0.48 -9.66
C GLN A 336 -4.97 -0.22 -8.19
N THR A 337 -5.65 0.71 -7.54
CA THR A 337 -5.42 0.98 -6.10
C THR A 337 -5.74 -0.24 -5.25
N ALA A 338 -6.69 -1.07 -5.67
CA ALA A 338 -6.99 -2.36 -5.04
C ALA A 338 -5.77 -3.30 -5.02
N ASP A 339 -4.98 -3.34 -6.10
CA ASP A 339 -3.74 -4.14 -6.15
C ASP A 339 -2.69 -3.58 -5.18
N LEU A 340 -2.66 -2.25 -5.01
CA LEU A 340 -1.81 -1.59 -4.01
C LEU A 340 -2.22 -2.01 -2.60
N ILE A 341 -3.50 -1.89 -2.27
CA ILE A 341 -4.08 -2.27 -0.98
C ILE A 341 -3.81 -3.75 -0.66
N SER A 342 -4.11 -4.65 -1.59
CA SER A 342 -3.87 -6.08 -1.47
C SER A 342 -2.42 -6.39 -1.10
N PHE A 343 -1.48 -5.70 -1.75
CA PHE A 343 -0.09 -5.85 -1.39
C PHE A 343 0.22 -5.42 0.06
N LEU A 344 -0.30 -4.28 0.51
CA LEU A 344 -0.10 -3.82 1.90
C LEU A 344 -0.66 -4.83 2.90
N ALA A 345 -1.80 -5.41 2.56
CA ALA A 345 -2.43 -6.46 3.34
C ALA A 345 -1.56 -7.74 3.36
N SER A 346 -0.86 -8.07 2.27
CA SER A 346 0.04 -9.23 2.22
C SER A 346 1.34 -9.04 3.03
N GLU A 347 1.89 -7.83 3.10
CA GLU A 347 3.08 -7.52 3.92
C GLU A 347 2.78 -7.57 5.43
N ALA A 348 1.51 -7.53 5.80
CA ALA A 348 1.05 -7.77 7.16
C ALA A 348 1.02 -9.26 7.57
N ASP A 349 1.60 -10.16 6.77
CA ASP A 349 1.57 -11.63 6.97
C ASP A 349 0.14 -12.22 6.92
N LEU A 350 -0.73 -11.66 6.08
CA LEU A 350 -2.00 -12.31 5.70
C LEU A 350 -1.78 -13.43 4.70
N ASP A 351 -2.58 -14.50 4.83
CA ASP A 351 -2.74 -15.46 3.74
C ASP A 351 -3.50 -14.78 2.58
N ASP A 352 -3.17 -15.12 1.33
CA ASP A 352 -3.81 -14.57 0.12
C ASP A 352 -5.34 -14.83 0.08
N SER A 353 -5.85 -15.73 0.93
CA SER A 353 -7.29 -15.99 1.09
C SER A 353 -7.99 -15.10 2.13
N GLU A 354 -7.26 -14.21 2.79
CA GLU A 354 -7.67 -13.44 3.97
C GLU A 354 -7.46 -11.92 3.77
N GLU A 355 -7.45 -11.43 2.52
CA GLU A 355 -7.35 -10.00 2.21
C GLU A 355 -8.69 -9.27 2.45
N PRO A 356 -8.69 -8.00 2.92
CA PRO A 356 -9.91 -7.21 3.05
C PRO A 356 -10.54 -6.96 1.69
N GLU A 357 -11.87 -6.86 1.65
CA GLU A 357 -12.57 -6.48 0.42
C GLU A 357 -12.29 -5.01 0.10
N THR A 358 -12.09 -4.69 -1.19
CA THR A 358 -11.89 -3.32 -1.66
C THR A 358 -13.00 -2.93 -2.62
N GLU A 359 -13.52 -1.72 -2.46
CA GLU A 359 -14.45 -1.08 -3.37
C GLU A 359 -13.87 0.25 -3.83
N SER A 360 -13.91 0.50 -5.13
CA SER A 360 -13.27 1.66 -5.74
C SER A 360 -14.24 2.49 -6.57
N ASP A 361 -14.11 3.81 -6.54
CA ASP A 361 -14.68 4.67 -7.58
C ASP A 361 -13.74 4.77 -8.80
N ASP A 362 -14.10 5.61 -9.77
CA ASP A 362 -13.44 5.73 -11.08
C ASP A 362 -12.34 6.82 -11.11
N ASP A 363 -11.98 7.44 -9.98
CA ASP A 363 -10.99 8.53 -9.98
C ASP A 363 -9.59 7.97 -10.32
N VAL A 364 -8.87 8.71 -11.17
CA VAL A 364 -7.51 8.36 -11.60
C VAL A 364 -6.56 9.37 -11.01
N LEU A 365 -5.63 8.91 -10.18
CA LEU A 365 -4.55 9.73 -9.64
C LEU A 365 -3.35 9.69 -10.59
N ASP A 366 -2.97 10.83 -11.15
CA ASP A 366 -1.67 10.94 -11.82
C ASP A 366 -0.57 11.05 -10.76
N ALA A 367 0.29 10.03 -10.68
CA ALA A 367 1.39 10.01 -9.74
C ALA A 367 2.55 9.12 -10.22
N SER A 368 3.77 9.58 -9.96
CA SER A 368 5.00 8.84 -10.23
C SER A 368 5.95 8.90 -9.04
N SER A 369 6.66 7.80 -8.79
CA SER A 369 7.59 7.65 -7.67
C SER A 369 8.90 7.04 -8.13
N VAL A 370 10.03 7.59 -7.67
CA VAL A 370 11.36 7.08 -7.98
C VAL A 370 12.19 6.97 -6.72
N ILE A 371 12.83 5.81 -6.52
CA ILE A 371 13.73 5.53 -5.40
C ILE A 371 15.11 5.17 -5.96
N VAL A 372 16.14 5.85 -5.46
CA VAL A 372 17.53 5.62 -5.80
C VAL A 372 18.39 5.56 -4.54
N GLN A 373 19.47 4.79 -4.58
CA GLN A 373 20.47 4.78 -3.51
C GLN A 373 21.82 5.24 -4.06
N THR A 374 22.51 6.07 -3.28
CA THR A 374 23.80 6.65 -3.66
C THR A 374 24.83 6.41 -2.58
N ASP A 375 26.08 6.13 -2.98
CA ASP A 375 27.25 6.01 -2.09
C ASP A 375 27.59 7.32 -1.32
N GLY A 376 26.81 8.39 -1.52
CA GLY A 376 26.92 9.67 -0.84
C GLY A 376 25.54 10.29 -0.63
N ASN A 377 25.49 11.59 -0.39
CA ASN A 377 24.29 12.31 0.04
C ASN A 377 23.57 13.11 -1.06
N GLU A 378 24.02 13.05 -2.31
CA GLU A 378 23.47 13.79 -3.45
C GLU A 378 23.05 12.83 -4.57
N ALA A 379 21.91 13.10 -5.21
CA ALA A 379 21.40 12.35 -6.35
C ALA A 379 20.70 13.28 -7.35
N THR A 380 20.65 12.88 -8.62
CA THR A 380 19.71 13.42 -9.60
C THR A 380 18.65 12.35 -9.84
N VAL A 381 17.39 12.66 -9.54
CA VAL A 381 16.26 11.75 -9.64
C VAL A 381 15.37 12.17 -10.80
N GLU A 382 15.24 11.31 -11.80
CA GLU A 382 14.46 11.56 -13.01
C GLU A 382 13.06 10.96 -12.85
N VAL A 383 12.04 11.80 -12.67
CA VAL A 383 10.64 11.39 -12.48
C VAL A 383 9.89 11.56 -13.80
N GLU A 384 9.45 10.45 -14.37
CA GLU A 384 8.70 10.43 -15.63
C GLU A 384 7.22 10.79 -15.40
N THR A 385 6.67 11.62 -16.28
CA THR A 385 5.22 11.92 -16.37
C THR A 385 4.67 11.35 -17.67
N PHE A 386 3.36 11.11 -17.77
CA PHE A 386 2.74 10.69 -19.03
C PHE A 386 2.10 11.86 -19.76
N GLY A 387 2.09 11.78 -21.10
CA GLY A 387 1.48 12.81 -21.95
C GLY A 387 -0.05 12.94 -21.79
N ASN A 388 -0.70 12.02 -21.07
CA ASN A 388 -2.12 12.10 -20.73
C ASN A 388 -2.38 12.60 -19.30
N TRP A 389 -1.34 13.01 -18.56
CA TRP A 389 -1.51 13.61 -17.24
C TRP A 389 -2.34 14.87 -17.30
N THR A 390 -3.15 15.10 -16.26
CA THR A 390 -3.96 16.30 -16.11
C THR A 390 -3.07 17.54 -15.98
N GLU A 391 -3.47 18.65 -16.59
CA GLU A 391 -2.80 19.93 -16.32
C GLU A 391 -3.24 20.44 -14.94
N GLY A 392 -2.28 20.87 -14.12
CA GLY A 392 -2.57 21.26 -12.75
C GLY A 392 -1.34 21.50 -11.89
N ASP A 393 -1.59 21.74 -10.61
CA ASP A 393 -0.54 21.85 -9.60
C ASP A 393 -0.29 20.46 -8.98
N TYR A 394 0.94 19.98 -9.12
CA TYR A 394 1.39 18.71 -8.59
C TYR A 394 2.28 18.94 -7.37
N ARG A 395 2.11 18.10 -6.36
CA ARG A 395 2.98 18.11 -5.17
C ARG A 395 4.10 17.12 -5.38
N TRP A 396 5.33 17.55 -5.12
CA TRP A 396 6.44 16.62 -4.96
C TRP A 396 6.84 16.51 -3.50
N ILE A 397 7.27 15.32 -3.10
CA ILE A 397 7.85 15.04 -1.78
C ILE A 397 9.17 14.32 -2.01
N HIS A 398 10.25 14.91 -1.53
CA HIS A 398 11.55 14.28 -1.46
C HIS A 398 11.80 13.78 -0.03
N MET A 399 12.24 12.54 0.09
CA MET A 399 12.66 11.92 1.34
C MET A 399 14.07 11.35 1.16
N ALA A 400 14.91 11.57 2.16
CA ALA A 400 16.24 11.02 2.26
C ALA A 400 16.36 10.24 3.56
N ALA A 401 16.96 9.05 3.44
CA ALA A 401 17.20 8.13 4.54
C ALA A 401 18.67 7.71 4.55
N GLY A 402 19.32 7.84 5.70
CA GLY A 402 20.71 7.44 5.88
C GLY A 402 20.85 6.01 6.39
N SER A 403 21.98 5.75 7.03
CA SER A 403 22.36 4.45 7.58
C SER A 403 21.92 4.21 9.03
N SER A 404 21.37 5.22 9.70
CA SER A 404 20.90 5.14 11.09
C SER A 404 19.49 5.70 11.24
N SER A 405 18.78 5.29 12.30
CA SER A 405 17.37 5.64 12.54
C SER A 405 17.11 7.14 12.79
N ASP A 406 18.13 7.90 13.18
CA ASP A 406 18.09 9.37 13.32
C ASP A 406 18.37 10.11 11.99
N GLN A 407 18.87 9.40 10.97
CA GLN A 407 19.13 9.97 9.65
C GLN A 407 17.89 9.92 8.77
N PHE A 408 16.99 10.88 9.01
CA PHE A 408 15.84 11.15 8.15
C PHE A 408 15.73 12.64 7.79
N GLN A 409 15.49 12.94 6.52
CA GLN A 409 15.17 14.29 6.04
C GLN A 409 14.10 14.25 4.95
N ALA A 410 13.20 15.21 4.96
CA ALA A 410 12.16 15.39 3.98
C ALA A 410 12.08 16.85 3.51
N ASN A 411 11.58 17.05 2.29
CA ASN A 411 11.21 18.35 1.75
C ASN A 411 10.06 18.20 0.75
N THR A 412 9.28 19.26 0.52
CA THR A 412 8.14 19.27 -0.40
C THR A 412 7.88 20.67 -0.92
N ASP A 413 7.45 20.76 -2.17
CA ASP A 413 6.91 21.98 -2.78
C ASP A 413 5.96 21.59 -3.92
N MET A 414 5.46 22.58 -4.66
CA MET A 414 4.61 22.39 -5.83
C MET A 414 5.41 22.56 -7.13
N ILE A 415 4.97 21.86 -8.18
CA ILE A 415 5.35 22.07 -9.57
C ILE A 415 4.06 22.16 -10.41
N THR A 416 4.03 23.04 -11.41
CA THR A 416 2.87 23.14 -12.32
C THR A 416 3.12 22.32 -13.57
N ILE A 417 2.19 21.42 -13.91
CA ILE A 417 2.20 20.66 -15.17
C ILE A 417 1.19 21.32 -16.12
N GLU A 418 1.66 21.85 -17.25
CA GLU A 418 0.83 22.53 -18.26
C GLU A 418 1.48 22.45 -19.66
N GLU A 419 0.68 22.30 -20.74
CA GLU A 419 1.22 22.37 -22.11
C GLU A 419 1.83 23.76 -22.39
N ASP A 420 3.01 23.80 -23.01
CA ASP A 420 3.64 25.06 -23.36
C ASP A 420 2.89 25.67 -24.57
N ASP A 421 2.14 26.74 -24.29
CA ASP A 421 1.30 27.50 -25.24
C ASP A 421 2.13 28.24 -26.35
N SER A 422 3.39 27.83 -26.55
CA SER A 422 4.41 28.50 -27.36
C SER A 422 4.33 28.16 -28.86
N ASP A 423 3.12 28.22 -29.41
CA ASP A 423 2.86 28.21 -30.85
C ASP A 423 3.36 29.54 -31.49
N THR A 424 4.68 29.65 -31.71
CA THR A 424 5.30 30.74 -32.48
C THR A 424 6.14 30.22 -33.65
N GLY A 425 5.45 30.05 -34.78
CA GLY A 425 6.07 29.78 -36.07
C GLY A 425 7.20 30.74 -36.46
N GLY A 426 8.28 30.16 -36.99
CA GLY A 426 9.47 30.88 -37.46
C GLY A 426 10.09 30.29 -38.73
N GLY A 427 9.43 30.47 -39.88
CA GLY A 427 10.01 30.14 -41.18
C GLY A 427 11.05 31.16 -41.71
N GLY A 428 12.09 30.65 -42.36
CA GLY A 428 12.99 31.37 -43.29
C GLY A 428 14.47 31.27 -42.92
N GLY A 429 15.45 31.00 -43.78
CA GLY A 429 15.52 30.88 -45.23
C GLY A 429 16.95 31.20 -45.71
N GLY A 430 17.63 30.23 -46.33
CA GLY A 430 18.63 30.31 -47.41
C GLY A 430 19.87 31.24 -47.36
N GLY A 431 21.04 30.69 -47.77
CA GLY A 431 21.96 31.42 -48.67
C GLY A 431 23.48 31.20 -48.56
N GLY A 432 24.00 30.17 -49.27
CA GLY A 432 25.19 30.12 -50.15
C GLY A 432 26.51 30.91 -49.92
N GLY A 433 27.64 30.20 -50.11
CA GLY A 433 28.67 30.59 -51.11
C GLY A 433 30.17 30.66 -50.71
N GLY A 434 30.96 29.64 -51.11
CA GLY A 434 32.14 29.79 -51.98
C GLY A 434 33.55 30.10 -51.43
N GLY A 435 34.42 29.07 -51.43
CA GLY A 435 35.67 29.04 -52.23
C GLY A 435 37.04 29.39 -51.60
N GLY A 436 38.03 28.49 -51.78
CA GLY A 436 39.46 28.84 -51.82
C GLY A 436 40.43 27.75 -51.34
N GLY A 437 41.08 27.04 -52.26
CA GLY A 437 42.00 25.93 -51.97
C GLY A 437 43.45 26.29 -51.62
N GLY A 438 44.19 25.29 -51.11
CA GLY A 438 45.63 25.29 -50.95
C GLY A 438 46.14 23.87 -50.66
N GLY A 439 46.93 23.31 -51.59
CA GLY A 439 47.38 21.92 -51.53
C GLY A 439 48.49 21.65 -50.50
N GLY A 440 48.32 20.53 -49.79
CA GLY A 440 49.36 19.73 -49.14
C GLY A 440 49.30 18.31 -49.70
N GLY A 441 50.44 17.63 -49.83
CA GLY A 441 50.56 16.33 -50.50
C GLY A 441 49.77 15.18 -49.83
N PRO A 442 49.69 14.00 -50.48
CA PRO A 442 48.93 12.87 -49.95
C PRO A 442 49.62 12.34 -48.70
N ILE A 443 49.13 12.80 -47.55
CA ILE A 443 49.16 12.02 -46.32
C ILE A 443 48.02 11.03 -46.51
N ASP A 444 48.31 9.74 -46.39
CA ASP A 444 47.30 8.70 -46.25
C ASP A 444 46.49 9.07 -45.00
N PRO A 445 45.25 9.61 -45.12
CA PRO A 445 44.43 9.72 -43.93
C PRO A 445 44.21 8.28 -43.47
N GLY A 446 44.37 8.01 -42.17
CA GLY A 446 43.79 6.79 -41.62
C GLY A 446 42.30 6.71 -41.98
N PRO A 447 41.62 5.57 -41.72
CA PRO A 447 40.16 5.52 -41.88
C PRO A 447 39.55 6.79 -41.27
N ASP A 448 38.67 7.46 -42.01
CA ASP A 448 37.91 8.58 -41.45
C ASP A 448 37.25 8.05 -40.17
N PRO A 449 37.35 8.78 -39.06
CA PRO A 449 36.71 8.36 -37.82
C PRO A 449 35.19 8.26 -38.06
N GLU A 450 34.61 7.13 -37.66
CA GLU A 450 33.18 6.86 -37.78
C GLU A 450 32.45 7.48 -36.57
N PRO A 451 31.21 7.97 -36.74
CA PRO A 451 30.37 8.39 -35.61
C PRO A 451 30.06 7.19 -34.71
N GLU A 452 29.85 7.45 -33.41
CA GLU A 452 29.48 6.43 -32.41
C GLU A 452 28.27 6.96 -31.65
N PHE A 453 27.11 6.33 -31.89
CA PHE A 453 25.85 6.73 -31.28
C PHE A 453 25.49 5.79 -30.12
N GLU A 454 25.00 6.39 -29.04
CA GLU A 454 24.36 5.69 -27.93
C GLU A 454 22.85 6.00 -27.98
N LEU A 455 22.04 4.97 -27.73
CA LEU A 455 20.60 5.11 -27.56
C LEU A 455 20.28 4.83 -26.09
N SER A 456 19.63 5.77 -25.42
CA SER A 456 19.24 5.71 -24.02
C SER A 456 17.79 6.17 -23.83
N ASN A 457 17.27 6.01 -22.61
CA ASN A 457 15.94 6.50 -22.20
C ASN A 457 14.83 6.07 -23.15
N VAL A 458 14.81 4.77 -23.49
CA VAL A 458 13.78 4.22 -24.36
C VAL A 458 12.54 3.88 -23.55
N THR A 459 11.42 4.51 -23.87
CA THR A 459 10.17 4.44 -23.09
C THR A 459 8.94 4.24 -23.98
N VAL A 460 7.83 3.84 -23.37
CA VAL A 460 6.50 3.76 -24.00
C VAL A 460 5.54 4.69 -23.27
N SER A 461 4.73 5.45 -24.01
CA SER A 461 3.81 6.45 -23.44
C SER A 461 2.65 5.83 -22.66
N ASN A 462 2.30 4.58 -22.96
CA ASN A 462 1.33 3.79 -22.21
C ASN A 462 1.63 2.30 -22.39
N ALA A 463 1.76 1.57 -21.28
CA ALA A 463 1.99 0.13 -21.29
C ALA A 463 0.70 -0.70 -21.33
N LYS A 464 -0.48 -0.11 -21.11
CA LYS A 464 -1.77 -0.81 -21.11
C LYS A 464 -2.84 -0.03 -21.89
N ILE A 465 -3.24 -0.58 -23.03
CA ILE A 465 -4.10 0.12 -23.99
C ILE A 465 -5.23 -0.77 -24.51
N MET A 466 -6.20 -0.18 -25.20
CA MET A 466 -7.22 -0.94 -25.94
C MET A 466 -6.79 -1.27 -27.37
N THR A 467 -7.44 -2.25 -27.98
CA THR A 467 -7.30 -2.49 -29.42
C THR A 467 -7.73 -1.25 -30.22
N GLY A 468 -6.86 -0.82 -31.14
CA GLY A 468 -7.00 0.38 -31.95
C GLY A 468 -6.36 1.64 -31.34
N ASP A 469 -5.86 1.58 -30.12
CA ASP A 469 -5.10 2.68 -29.51
C ASP A 469 -3.67 2.72 -30.03
N SER A 470 -3.07 3.90 -29.92
CA SER A 470 -1.68 4.14 -30.31
C SER A 470 -0.84 4.54 -29.11
N VAL A 471 0.40 4.07 -29.08
CA VAL A 471 1.41 4.46 -28.09
C VAL A 471 2.55 5.15 -28.81
N ASP A 472 3.18 6.08 -28.12
CA ASP A 472 4.43 6.68 -28.56
C ASP A 472 5.60 5.93 -27.89
N ILE A 473 6.60 5.60 -28.69
CA ILE A 473 7.83 4.96 -28.27
C ILE A 473 8.95 5.98 -28.49
N THR A 474 9.52 6.46 -27.40
CA THR A 474 10.54 7.52 -27.42
C THR A 474 11.90 6.98 -27.05
N GLY A 475 12.97 7.59 -27.56
CA GLY A 475 14.35 7.28 -27.16
C GLY A 475 15.30 8.42 -27.48
N THR A 476 16.36 8.57 -26.69
CA THR A 476 17.35 9.64 -26.84
C THR A 476 18.62 9.09 -27.50
N VAL A 477 19.01 9.70 -28.62
CA VAL A 477 20.22 9.35 -29.37
C VAL A 477 21.29 10.39 -29.10
N THR A 478 22.46 9.95 -28.63
CA THR A 478 23.62 10.82 -28.33
C THR A 478 24.83 10.44 -29.19
N GLU A 479 25.48 11.42 -29.81
CA GLU A 479 26.73 11.22 -30.57
C GLU A 479 27.97 11.45 -29.68
N GLU A 480 28.72 10.37 -29.40
CA GLU A 480 29.84 10.38 -28.46
C GLU A 480 31.21 10.60 -29.12
N ALA A 481 31.38 10.17 -30.37
CA ALA A 481 32.68 10.24 -31.05
C ALA A 481 33.02 11.65 -31.56
N GLY A 482 32.05 12.57 -31.55
CA GLY A 482 32.21 13.95 -32.00
C GLY A 482 32.23 14.11 -33.53
N TYR A 483 31.66 13.17 -34.28
CA TYR A 483 31.55 13.21 -35.74
C TYR A 483 30.09 13.19 -36.17
N SER A 484 29.72 14.02 -37.15
CA SER A 484 28.37 13.99 -37.71
C SER A 484 28.18 12.78 -38.62
N GLY A 485 27.03 12.13 -38.56
CA GLY A 485 26.66 11.05 -39.47
C GLY A 485 25.21 10.63 -39.36
N PRO A 486 24.75 9.70 -40.23
CA PRO A 486 23.40 9.17 -40.16
C PRO A 486 23.29 8.10 -39.05
N PHE A 487 22.25 8.22 -38.23
CA PHE A 487 21.75 7.19 -37.32
C PHE A 487 20.45 6.62 -37.89
N VAL A 488 20.23 5.31 -37.75
CA VAL A 488 18.99 4.64 -38.17
C VAL A 488 18.34 4.11 -36.90
N ALA A 489 17.16 4.65 -36.58
CA ALA A 489 16.32 4.15 -35.51
C ALA A 489 15.35 3.10 -36.08
N GLU A 490 15.21 1.96 -35.41
CA GLU A 490 14.34 0.85 -35.79
C GLU A 490 13.37 0.58 -34.62
N LEU A 491 12.07 0.76 -34.84
CA LEU A 491 11.05 0.29 -33.90
C LEU A 491 10.85 -1.21 -34.09
N ILE A 492 11.02 -1.96 -33.01
CA ILE A 492 10.90 -3.41 -32.96
C ILE A 492 9.75 -3.79 -32.04
N ILE A 493 8.84 -4.62 -32.56
CA ILE A 493 7.72 -5.23 -31.82
C ILE A 493 7.87 -6.75 -31.95
N ASP A 494 7.93 -7.46 -30.82
CA ASP A 494 8.15 -8.92 -30.74
C ASP A 494 9.36 -9.43 -31.57
N GLY A 495 10.41 -8.61 -31.61
CA GLY A 495 11.63 -8.92 -32.38
C GLY A 495 11.52 -8.69 -33.89
N GLU A 496 10.41 -8.16 -34.40
CA GLU A 496 10.25 -7.73 -35.79
C GLU A 496 10.36 -6.20 -35.92
N VAL A 497 11.19 -5.73 -36.85
CA VAL A 497 11.27 -4.29 -37.18
C VAL A 497 9.98 -3.88 -37.90
N VAL A 498 9.16 -3.07 -37.25
CA VAL A 498 7.86 -2.60 -37.77
C VAL A 498 7.93 -1.20 -38.38
N ASP A 499 8.88 -0.36 -37.94
CA ASP A 499 9.11 0.97 -38.51
C ASP A 499 10.59 1.38 -38.40
N THR A 500 11.03 2.34 -39.23
CA THR A 500 12.42 2.81 -39.28
C THR A 500 12.50 4.30 -39.62
N GLU A 501 13.38 5.04 -38.95
CA GLU A 501 13.65 6.46 -39.21
C GLU A 501 15.15 6.74 -39.41
N ASP A 502 15.48 7.49 -40.47
CA ASP A 502 16.85 7.95 -40.76
C ASP A 502 17.08 9.36 -40.20
N ILE A 503 18.00 9.49 -39.25
CA ILE A 503 18.30 10.75 -38.54
C ILE A 503 19.72 11.21 -38.85
N GLU A 504 19.88 12.43 -39.37
CA GLU A 504 21.20 13.07 -39.49
C GLU A 504 21.60 13.68 -38.15
N MET A 505 22.62 13.13 -37.52
CA MET A 505 23.19 13.57 -36.25
C MET A 505 24.38 14.51 -36.49
N ALA A 506 24.40 15.64 -35.77
CA ALA A 506 25.57 16.52 -35.76
C ALA A 506 26.58 16.05 -34.69
N SER A 507 27.83 16.51 -34.79
CA SER A 507 28.87 16.17 -33.81
C SER A 507 28.50 16.62 -32.39
N ASN A 508 28.54 15.71 -31.41
CA ASN A 508 28.14 15.94 -30.02
C ASN A 508 26.69 16.44 -29.89
N ALA A 509 25.81 16.04 -30.81
CA ALA A 509 24.39 16.34 -30.72
C ALA A 509 23.66 15.21 -30.00
N GLU A 510 22.60 15.61 -29.32
CA GLU A 510 21.60 14.74 -28.72
C GLU A 510 20.25 15.02 -29.41
N LYS A 511 19.47 13.97 -29.66
CA LYS A 511 18.14 14.07 -30.26
C LYS A 511 17.22 12.98 -29.76
N THR A 512 15.99 13.35 -29.47
CA THR A 512 14.90 12.41 -29.25
C THR A 512 14.34 11.89 -30.58
N VAL A 513 14.08 10.59 -30.65
CA VAL A 513 13.29 9.94 -31.70
C VAL A 513 11.98 9.43 -31.09
N THR A 514 10.89 9.54 -31.86
CA THR A 514 9.55 9.12 -31.43
C THR A 514 8.89 8.32 -32.55
N PHE A 515 8.43 7.11 -32.25
CA PHE A 515 7.58 6.32 -33.11
C PHE A 515 6.18 6.21 -32.52
N THR A 516 5.14 6.49 -33.29
CA THR A 516 3.76 6.20 -32.88
C THR A 516 3.32 4.87 -33.48
N HIS A 517 2.94 3.90 -32.66
CA HIS A 517 2.47 2.58 -33.09
C HIS A 517 1.05 2.29 -32.61
N THR A 518 0.18 1.83 -33.51
CA THR A 518 -1.20 1.41 -33.20
C THR A 518 -1.28 -0.11 -33.08
N PHE A 519 -1.86 -0.62 -32.00
CA PHE A 519 -2.06 -2.06 -31.79
C PHE A 519 -3.51 -2.46 -32.06
N ASP A 520 -3.76 -3.26 -33.09
CA ASP A 520 -5.12 -3.63 -33.52
C ASP A 520 -5.61 -5.00 -32.96
N GLU A 521 -4.76 -5.73 -32.26
CA GLU A 521 -5.05 -7.07 -31.72
C GLU A 521 -4.73 -7.12 -30.22
N GLU A 522 -5.51 -7.86 -29.44
CA GLU A 522 -5.22 -8.09 -28.02
C GLU A 522 -3.98 -8.97 -27.85
N GLY A 523 -3.17 -8.68 -26.83
CA GLY A 523 -1.94 -9.42 -26.58
C GLY A 523 -0.90 -8.66 -25.77
N GLU A 524 0.22 -9.33 -25.52
CA GLU A 524 1.40 -8.78 -24.87
C GLU A 524 2.48 -8.59 -25.95
N TYR A 525 3.01 -7.39 -26.09
CA TYR A 525 3.94 -7.02 -27.14
C TYR A 525 5.24 -6.50 -26.56
N GLU A 526 6.37 -7.17 -26.82
CA GLU A 526 7.68 -6.63 -26.42
C GLU A 526 8.09 -5.50 -27.37
N VAL A 527 8.34 -4.32 -26.82
CA VAL A 527 8.65 -3.09 -27.57
C VAL A 527 10.10 -2.70 -27.35
N ALA A 528 10.81 -2.35 -28.43
CA ALA A 528 12.21 -1.91 -28.39
C ALA A 528 12.51 -0.87 -29.47
N LEU A 529 13.53 -0.04 -29.22
CA LEU A 529 14.19 0.77 -30.24
C LEU A 529 15.61 0.23 -30.44
N ASN A 530 15.94 -0.20 -31.66
CA ASN A 530 17.18 -0.91 -31.98
C ASN A 530 17.44 -2.08 -31.02
N ASP A 531 18.54 -2.05 -30.26
CA ASP A 531 18.92 -3.10 -29.31
C ASP A 531 18.49 -2.77 -27.85
N VAL A 532 17.68 -1.72 -27.64
CA VAL A 532 17.26 -1.25 -26.30
C VAL A 532 15.76 -1.47 -26.09
N THR A 533 15.40 -2.29 -25.12
CA THR A 533 14.00 -2.63 -24.79
C THR A 533 13.32 -1.49 -24.05
N ALA A 534 12.11 -1.14 -24.49
CA ALA A 534 11.21 -0.14 -23.92
C ALA A 534 10.24 -0.72 -22.88
N GLY A 535 10.05 -2.04 -22.88
CA GLY A 535 9.11 -2.75 -22.01
C GLY A 535 8.13 -3.63 -22.79
N THR A 536 7.05 -4.04 -22.14
CA THR A 536 5.94 -4.78 -22.77
C THR A 536 4.70 -3.88 -22.80
N VAL A 537 4.00 -3.85 -23.93
CA VAL A 537 2.69 -3.21 -24.06
C VAL A 537 1.61 -4.30 -24.04
N SER A 538 0.71 -4.22 -23.06
CA SER A 538 -0.48 -5.06 -22.92
C SER A 538 -1.67 -4.42 -23.62
N VAL A 539 -2.25 -5.12 -24.59
CA VAL A 539 -3.37 -4.64 -25.40
C VAL A 539 -4.58 -5.48 -25.10
N HIS A 540 -5.68 -4.83 -24.77
CA HIS A 540 -6.92 -5.48 -24.36
C HIS A 540 -8.07 -5.09 -25.29
N ASP A 541 -9.01 -6.00 -25.54
CA ASP A 541 -10.23 -5.67 -26.30
C ASP A 541 -11.17 -4.74 -25.52
N SER A 542 -11.10 -4.77 -24.19
CA SER A 542 -11.79 -3.86 -23.29
C SER A 542 -11.00 -3.73 -21.98
N LEU A 543 -10.82 -2.50 -21.52
CA LEU A 543 -10.33 -2.25 -20.17
C LEU A 543 -11.45 -2.34 -19.13
N GLU A 544 -12.72 -2.19 -19.51
CA GLU A 544 -13.86 -2.31 -18.59
C GLU A 544 -13.99 -3.74 -18.03
N ALA A 545 -14.55 -3.88 -16.83
CA ALA A 545 -14.85 -5.17 -16.23
C ALA A 545 -15.85 -5.97 -17.10
N GLN A 546 -15.61 -7.27 -17.23
CA GLN A 546 -16.48 -8.18 -17.99
C GLN A 546 -16.67 -9.45 -17.17
N PHE A 547 -17.91 -9.83 -16.90
CA PHE A 547 -18.20 -10.93 -15.97
C PHE A 547 -18.80 -12.15 -16.68
N ASP A 548 -18.25 -13.31 -16.34
CA ASP A 548 -18.80 -14.61 -16.68
C ASP A 548 -19.15 -15.37 -15.39
N VAL A 549 -20.31 -16.02 -15.37
CA VAL A 549 -20.73 -16.86 -14.22
C VAL A 549 -20.61 -18.33 -14.59
N THR A 550 -19.74 -19.05 -13.88
CA THR A 550 -19.50 -20.49 -14.02
C THR A 550 -19.90 -21.26 -12.76
N ASP A 551 -19.84 -22.60 -12.85
CA ASP A 551 -19.90 -23.51 -11.71
C ASP A 551 -21.09 -23.33 -10.74
N ALA A 552 -22.25 -22.91 -11.26
CA ALA A 552 -23.44 -22.79 -10.44
C ALA A 552 -23.88 -24.15 -9.88
N SER A 553 -24.13 -24.24 -8.57
CA SER A 553 -24.47 -25.50 -7.90
C SER A 553 -25.40 -25.32 -6.70
N LEU A 554 -26.13 -26.38 -6.37
CA LEU A 554 -26.99 -26.48 -5.18
C LEU A 554 -26.25 -27.24 -4.07
N SER A 555 -26.37 -26.79 -2.82
CA SER A 555 -25.88 -27.56 -1.68
C SER A 555 -26.68 -28.86 -1.47
N GLU A 556 -27.98 -28.84 -1.76
CA GLU A 556 -28.89 -29.98 -1.69
C GLU A 556 -29.88 -29.99 -2.87
N ASP A 557 -30.19 -31.16 -3.42
CA ASP A 557 -31.16 -31.35 -4.51
C ASP A 557 -32.59 -31.63 -4.02
N GLU A 558 -32.78 -31.89 -2.72
CA GLU A 558 -34.08 -32.08 -2.07
C GLU A 558 -34.11 -31.45 -0.67
N ILE A 559 -35.08 -30.56 -0.43
CA ILE A 559 -35.34 -29.92 0.88
C ILE A 559 -36.82 -30.08 1.28
N LYS A 560 -37.20 -29.69 2.50
CA LYS A 560 -38.61 -29.59 2.90
C LYS A 560 -39.11 -28.15 2.86
N VAL A 561 -40.43 -28.00 2.76
CA VAL A 561 -41.09 -26.69 2.89
C VAL A 561 -40.69 -26.04 4.21
N GLY A 562 -40.19 -24.81 4.11
CA GLY A 562 -39.68 -24.01 5.23
C GLY A 562 -38.18 -24.15 5.53
N ASP A 563 -37.49 -25.09 4.88
CA ASP A 563 -36.03 -25.18 4.92
C ASP A 563 -35.42 -24.22 3.87
N SER A 564 -34.16 -23.84 4.06
CA SER A 564 -33.38 -23.04 3.12
C SER A 564 -32.35 -23.89 2.38
N VAL A 565 -31.97 -23.49 1.18
CA VAL A 565 -30.88 -24.10 0.40
C VAL A 565 -29.88 -23.03 -0.02
N ASP A 566 -28.61 -23.39 -0.04
CA ASP A 566 -27.54 -22.53 -0.52
C ASP A 566 -27.26 -22.83 -1.99
N VAL A 567 -27.12 -21.77 -2.77
CA VAL A 567 -26.83 -21.82 -4.20
C VAL A 567 -25.54 -21.07 -4.44
N THR A 568 -24.52 -21.77 -4.91
CA THR A 568 -23.22 -21.14 -5.22
C THR A 568 -23.09 -20.87 -6.71
N GLY A 569 -22.28 -19.89 -7.08
CA GLY A 569 -21.80 -19.66 -8.44
C GLY A 569 -20.45 -18.96 -8.42
N THR A 570 -19.60 -19.22 -9.41
CA THR A 570 -18.30 -18.55 -9.53
C THR A 570 -18.41 -17.43 -10.54
N VAL A 571 -18.14 -16.20 -10.12
CA VAL A 571 -18.10 -15.00 -10.97
C VAL A 571 -16.64 -14.74 -11.34
N GLU A 572 -16.30 -14.82 -12.61
CA GLU A 572 -14.97 -14.52 -13.16
C GLU A 572 -15.02 -13.16 -13.86
N ASN A 573 -14.09 -12.25 -13.52
CA ASN A 573 -13.90 -11.01 -14.25
C ASN A 573 -12.81 -11.20 -15.31
N THR A 574 -13.23 -11.31 -16.57
CA THR A 574 -12.35 -11.44 -17.73
C THR A 574 -11.91 -10.07 -18.29
N GLY A 575 -12.38 -8.97 -17.70
CA GLY A 575 -11.96 -7.60 -17.99
C GLY A 575 -10.64 -7.22 -17.30
N SER A 576 -10.13 -6.04 -17.66
CA SER A 576 -8.82 -5.56 -17.20
C SER A 576 -8.89 -4.48 -16.11
N LYS A 577 -10.11 -4.16 -15.66
CA LYS A 577 -10.43 -3.31 -14.50
C LYS A 577 -11.21 -4.13 -13.48
N VAL A 578 -11.10 -3.76 -12.21
CA VAL A 578 -12.04 -4.20 -11.18
C VAL A 578 -13.47 -3.79 -11.59
N GLY A 579 -14.46 -4.55 -11.13
CA GLY A 579 -15.83 -4.07 -11.20
C GLY A 579 -16.78 -4.90 -10.36
N THR A 580 -17.99 -4.37 -10.20
CA THR A 580 -19.06 -4.99 -9.43
C THR A 580 -20.06 -5.69 -10.34
N PHE A 581 -20.37 -6.94 -10.01
CA PHE A 581 -21.35 -7.77 -10.68
C PHE A 581 -22.52 -8.09 -9.75
N THR A 582 -23.74 -7.75 -10.16
CA THR A 582 -24.96 -8.17 -9.45
C THR A 582 -25.30 -9.62 -9.82
N ALA A 583 -25.01 -10.55 -8.91
CA ALA A 583 -25.40 -11.95 -9.03
C ALA A 583 -26.89 -12.13 -8.69
N GLU A 584 -27.68 -12.63 -9.64
CA GLU A 584 -29.13 -12.83 -9.48
C GLU A 584 -29.45 -14.31 -9.26
N LEU A 585 -30.00 -14.68 -8.10
CA LEU A 585 -30.61 -16.00 -7.91
C LEU A 585 -31.99 -16.01 -8.56
N THR A 586 -32.21 -16.97 -9.46
CA THR A 586 -33.50 -17.16 -10.14
C THR A 586 -34.14 -18.51 -9.83
N VAL A 587 -35.44 -18.48 -9.56
CA VAL A 587 -36.32 -19.64 -9.35
C VAL A 587 -37.37 -19.64 -10.47
N ASP A 588 -37.40 -20.70 -11.29
CA ASP A 588 -38.22 -20.80 -12.50
C ASP A 588 -38.10 -19.56 -13.42
N GLY A 589 -36.88 -19.00 -13.48
CA GLY A 589 -36.56 -17.81 -14.26
C GLY A 589 -37.07 -16.49 -13.68
N THR A 590 -37.50 -16.46 -12.42
CA THR A 590 -37.84 -15.24 -11.67
C THR A 590 -36.77 -14.94 -10.65
N VAL A 591 -36.23 -13.71 -10.63
CA VAL A 591 -35.24 -13.28 -9.62
C VAL A 591 -35.88 -13.26 -8.23
N VAL A 592 -35.24 -13.92 -7.27
CA VAL A 592 -35.70 -14.04 -5.88
C VAL A 592 -34.73 -13.42 -4.87
N ALA A 593 -33.44 -13.40 -5.21
CA ALA A 593 -32.38 -12.75 -4.42
C ALA A 593 -31.32 -12.18 -5.37
N GLU A 594 -30.64 -11.14 -4.92
CA GLU A 594 -29.56 -10.47 -5.64
C GLU A 594 -28.43 -10.19 -4.65
N GLN A 595 -27.18 -10.31 -5.09
CA GLN A 595 -26.00 -9.93 -4.32
C GLN A 595 -24.98 -9.28 -5.25
N ASP A 596 -24.49 -8.11 -4.88
CA ASP A 596 -23.40 -7.45 -5.57
C ASP A 596 -22.06 -8.08 -5.15
N VAL A 597 -21.19 -8.33 -6.12
CA VAL A 597 -19.86 -8.93 -5.91
C VAL A 597 -18.83 -8.15 -6.70
N THR A 598 -17.88 -7.54 -6.00
CA THR A 598 -16.73 -6.85 -6.62
C THR A 598 -15.61 -7.84 -6.90
N VAL A 599 -15.25 -8.01 -8.17
CA VAL A 599 -14.24 -8.97 -8.62
C VAL A 599 -13.10 -8.21 -9.33
N PRO A 600 -11.85 -8.30 -8.83
CA PRO A 600 -10.70 -7.68 -9.49
C PRO A 600 -10.44 -8.22 -10.90
N ALA A 601 -9.69 -7.47 -11.70
CA ALA A 601 -9.35 -7.85 -13.07
C ALA A 601 -8.66 -9.22 -13.14
N GLY A 602 -9.13 -10.10 -14.02
CA GLY A 602 -8.57 -11.45 -14.21
C GLY A 602 -8.73 -12.40 -13.01
N LYS A 603 -9.50 -12.02 -11.99
CA LYS A 603 -9.78 -12.84 -10.80
C LYS A 603 -11.19 -13.44 -10.87
N SER A 604 -11.47 -14.35 -9.93
CA SER A 604 -12.80 -14.93 -9.74
C SER A 604 -13.18 -14.93 -8.26
N LYS A 605 -14.45 -14.71 -7.96
CA LYS A 605 -15.04 -14.86 -6.62
C LYS A 605 -16.19 -15.85 -6.67
N THR A 606 -16.40 -16.61 -5.59
CA THR A 606 -17.58 -17.46 -5.45
C THR A 606 -18.65 -16.72 -4.65
N VAL A 607 -19.84 -16.61 -5.21
CA VAL A 607 -21.02 -16.05 -4.55
C VAL A 607 -21.88 -17.17 -3.98
N THR A 608 -22.45 -16.97 -2.79
CA THR A 608 -23.38 -17.91 -2.15
C THR A 608 -24.68 -17.19 -1.83
N LEU A 609 -25.76 -17.61 -2.48
CA LEU A 609 -27.10 -17.05 -2.33
C LEU A 609 -28.00 -18.08 -1.65
N THR A 610 -28.65 -17.71 -0.55
CA THR A 610 -29.55 -18.59 0.20
C THR A 610 -31.01 -18.20 -0.02
N ASP A 611 -31.88 -19.16 -0.30
CA ASP A 611 -33.33 -18.94 -0.39
C ASP A 611 -34.13 -20.07 0.28
N SER A 612 -35.39 -19.78 0.64
CA SER A 612 -36.30 -20.71 1.32
C SER A 612 -37.62 -20.87 0.56
N PHE A 613 -38.21 -22.06 0.64
CA PHE A 613 -39.38 -22.42 -0.19
C PHE A 613 -40.62 -22.72 0.66
N ASP A 614 -41.69 -21.96 0.41
CA ASP A 614 -42.97 -22.09 1.12
C ASP A 614 -43.97 -23.08 0.46
N GLU A 615 -43.68 -23.52 -0.76
CA GLU A 615 -44.52 -24.43 -1.53
C GLU A 615 -43.72 -25.67 -1.96
N SER A 616 -44.33 -26.85 -1.88
CA SER A 616 -43.75 -28.08 -2.40
C SER A 616 -43.83 -28.13 -3.93
N GLY A 617 -42.78 -28.62 -4.58
CA GLY A 617 -42.65 -28.57 -6.04
C GLY A 617 -41.26 -28.95 -6.55
N GLU A 618 -41.10 -28.97 -7.87
CA GLU A 618 -39.78 -29.01 -8.53
C GLU A 618 -39.53 -27.62 -9.11
N PHE A 619 -38.39 -27.02 -8.80
CA PHE A 619 -38.03 -25.66 -9.20
C PHE A 619 -36.72 -25.65 -9.99
N GLU A 620 -36.67 -24.91 -11.11
CA GLU A 620 -35.41 -24.68 -11.84
C GLU A 620 -34.63 -23.54 -11.18
N ILE A 621 -33.38 -23.81 -10.77
CA ILE A 621 -32.53 -22.86 -10.06
C ILE A 621 -31.35 -22.44 -10.94
N ALA A 622 -31.06 -21.14 -11.01
CA ALA A 622 -29.92 -20.59 -11.73
C ALA A 622 -29.37 -19.32 -11.08
N VAL A 623 -28.05 -19.08 -11.23
CA VAL A 623 -27.36 -17.85 -10.81
C VAL A 623 -27.00 -17.06 -12.07
N SER A 624 -27.56 -15.85 -12.21
CA SER A 624 -27.40 -14.96 -13.37
C SER A 624 -27.55 -15.66 -14.73
N GLY A 625 -28.46 -16.64 -14.80
CA GLY A 625 -28.73 -17.44 -16.00
C GLY A 625 -27.90 -18.74 -16.15
N THR A 626 -26.89 -18.95 -15.31
CA THR A 626 -26.13 -20.21 -15.25
C THR A 626 -26.86 -21.22 -14.35
N SER A 627 -27.26 -22.35 -14.93
CA SER A 627 -28.11 -23.36 -14.26
C SER A 627 -27.39 -24.06 -13.11
N ALA A 628 -27.96 -23.99 -11.91
CA ALA A 628 -27.51 -24.71 -10.71
C ALA A 628 -28.17 -26.09 -10.56
N GLY A 629 -29.28 -26.34 -11.25
CA GLY A 629 -29.98 -27.63 -11.27
C GLY A 629 -31.48 -27.51 -11.01
N THR A 630 -32.12 -28.63 -10.65
CA THR A 630 -33.53 -28.68 -10.24
C THR A 630 -33.60 -29.02 -8.76
N LEU A 631 -34.26 -28.18 -7.97
CA LEU A 631 -34.51 -28.40 -6.55
C LEU A 631 -35.88 -29.05 -6.35
N THR A 632 -35.93 -30.12 -5.55
CA THR A 632 -37.20 -30.76 -5.14
C THR A 632 -37.56 -30.32 -3.72
N VAL A 633 -38.70 -29.66 -3.56
CA VAL A 633 -39.22 -29.26 -2.24
C VAL A 633 -40.38 -30.17 -1.86
N THR A 634 -40.23 -30.87 -0.73
CA THR A 634 -41.24 -31.82 -0.23
C THR A 634 -42.05 -31.22 0.93
N ASP A 635 -43.34 -31.55 1.01
CA ASP A 635 -44.15 -31.12 2.17
C ASP A 635 -43.56 -31.70 3.46
N THR A 636 -43.58 -30.91 4.53
CA THR A 636 -43.29 -31.41 5.86
C THR A 636 -44.39 -32.40 6.25
N ASP A 637 -44.09 -33.70 6.12
CA ASP A 637 -44.97 -34.74 6.64
C ASP A 637 -45.17 -34.48 8.13
N THR A 638 -46.37 -34.03 8.52
CA THR A 638 -46.86 -34.13 9.91
C THR A 638 -46.99 -35.61 10.27
N SER A 639 -45.84 -36.22 10.57
CA SER A 639 -45.75 -37.57 11.10
C SER A 639 -45.97 -37.49 12.60
N ASP A 640 -47.21 -37.81 12.93
CA ASP A 640 -47.76 -38.25 14.20
C ASP A 640 -46.70 -38.88 15.13
N ASP A 641 -46.56 -38.21 16.26
CA ASP A 641 -45.92 -38.62 17.50
C ASP A 641 -46.10 -40.12 17.79
N SER A 642 -45.00 -40.88 17.78
CA SER A 642 -44.98 -42.19 18.42
C SER A 642 -43.57 -42.56 18.88
N ASP A 643 -43.27 -42.13 20.11
CA ASP A 643 -42.57 -42.85 21.17
C ASP A 643 -42.01 -44.23 20.77
N SER A 644 -40.69 -44.40 20.87
CA SER A 644 -40.11 -45.61 21.44
C SER A 644 -38.73 -45.32 22.04
N ASP A 645 -38.69 -45.23 23.37
CA ASP A 645 -37.54 -45.61 24.19
C ASP A 645 -36.99 -46.98 23.75
N ASP A 646 -35.66 -47.15 23.71
CA ASP A 646 -34.97 -48.16 24.52
C ASP A 646 -33.44 -48.21 24.26
N SER A 647 -32.69 -47.79 25.28
CA SER A 647 -31.64 -48.52 25.99
C SER A 647 -30.33 -49.02 25.32
N ASP A 648 -29.24 -48.63 26.01
CA ASP A 648 -28.07 -49.42 26.47
C ASP A 648 -26.76 -49.46 25.65
N SER A 649 -25.73 -48.90 26.30
CA SER A 649 -24.32 -49.32 26.51
C SER A 649 -23.67 -50.38 25.62
N ASP A 650 -22.40 -50.12 25.23
CA ASP A 650 -21.25 -50.87 25.78
C ASP A 650 -19.88 -50.28 25.35
N ASP A 651 -18.94 -50.34 26.30
CA ASP A 651 -17.51 -49.99 26.26
C ASP A 651 -16.68 -50.79 25.24
N ALA A 652 -15.54 -50.21 24.78
CA ALA A 652 -14.21 -50.85 24.84
C ALA A 652 -13.05 -49.96 24.33
N ASP A 653 -12.09 -49.69 25.21
CA ASP A 653 -10.70 -49.29 24.96
C ASP A 653 -9.90 -50.36 24.19
N SER A 654 -8.91 -49.93 23.39
CA SER A 654 -7.46 -50.25 23.55
C SER A 654 -6.64 -50.18 22.24
N ASP A 655 -5.75 -49.19 22.18
CA ASP A 655 -4.27 -49.27 22.10
C ASP A 655 -3.49 -49.73 20.83
N ASP A 656 -2.40 -48.98 20.62
CA ASP A 656 -1.04 -49.34 20.14
C ASP A 656 -0.68 -49.37 18.63
N GLY A 657 0.16 -48.41 18.19
CA GLY A 657 1.60 -48.70 18.00
C GLY A 657 2.25 -48.63 16.60
N GLY A 658 3.14 -47.63 16.41
CA GLY A 658 4.41 -47.66 15.64
C GLY A 658 4.34 -47.29 14.14
N ASP A 659 5.37 -46.82 13.45
CA ASP A 659 6.76 -46.35 13.70
C ASP A 659 7.27 -45.98 12.28
N ASP A 660 8.11 -44.94 12.12
CA ASP A 660 9.29 -44.92 11.25
C ASP A 660 9.79 -43.48 11.03
N GLY A 661 11.06 -43.25 11.40
CA GLY A 661 11.79 -42.00 11.21
C GLY A 661 12.66 -41.95 9.95
N GLY A 662 13.44 -40.86 9.84
CA GLY A 662 14.54 -40.74 8.88
C GLY A 662 14.97 -39.28 8.66
N ASP A 663 16.09 -38.93 9.29
CA ASP A 663 16.86 -37.68 9.18
C ASP A 663 17.45 -37.44 7.75
N ASP A 664 17.70 -36.17 7.39
CA ASP A 664 19.06 -35.59 7.18
C ASP A 664 19.07 -34.33 6.27
N ASP A 665 19.87 -33.35 6.71
CA ASP A 665 20.70 -32.34 6.02
C ASP A 665 20.13 -31.03 5.40
N ASP A 666 20.51 -29.95 6.09
CA ASP A 666 21.36 -28.81 5.68
C ASP A 666 20.92 -27.79 4.60
N GLY A 667 20.87 -26.51 5.04
CA GLY A 667 21.66 -25.43 4.43
C GLY A 667 20.91 -24.24 3.82
N ASP A 668 21.07 -23.08 4.47
CA ASP A 668 21.03 -21.68 3.97
C ASP A 668 19.71 -21.23 3.28
N ASP A 669 19.06 -20.10 3.56
CA ASP A 669 19.45 -18.77 4.05
C ASP A 669 18.29 -18.18 4.87
N ASP A 670 18.62 -17.50 5.96
CA ASP A 670 17.73 -16.60 6.70
C ASP A 670 17.44 -15.34 5.86
N THR A 671 16.17 -15.02 5.62
CA THR A 671 15.67 -13.65 5.32
C THR A 671 14.13 -13.60 5.46
N ILE A 672 13.65 -13.39 6.69
CA ILE A 672 12.37 -12.77 7.14
C ILE A 672 12.75 -12.16 8.51
N PRO A 673 12.35 -10.95 8.99
CA PRO A 673 11.24 -10.02 8.65
C PRO A 673 11.76 -8.58 8.36
N GLY A 674 10.96 -7.54 8.09
CA GLY A 674 10.15 -6.77 9.05
C GLY A 674 10.38 -5.27 8.81
N PHE A 675 9.33 -4.47 8.84
CA PHE A 675 9.27 -3.11 8.31
C PHE A 675 9.90 -2.06 9.24
N GLY A 676 10.30 -0.90 8.69
CA GLY A 676 10.66 0.27 9.51
C GLY A 676 10.38 1.63 8.86
N PRO A 677 10.14 2.71 9.64
CA PRO A 677 9.11 3.68 9.32
C PRO A 677 9.71 5.07 9.03
N ALA A 678 9.41 5.59 7.85
CA ALA A 678 9.16 7.02 7.57
C ALA A 678 9.07 7.30 6.05
N VAL A 679 8.59 6.39 5.20
CA VAL A 679 8.35 6.69 3.76
C VAL A 679 7.16 5.88 3.21
N ALA A 680 6.20 5.49 4.04
CA ALA A 680 5.15 4.56 3.63
C ALA A 680 4.38 5.09 2.40
N VAL A 681 3.94 6.34 2.37
CA VAL A 681 2.77 6.58 1.50
C VAL A 681 3.05 6.81 0.05
N LEU A 682 4.32 6.93 -0.29
CA LEU A 682 4.71 7.06 -1.67
C LEU A 682 5.78 6.03 -2.08
N ALA A 683 6.40 5.30 -1.15
CA ALA A 683 7.06 4.02 -1.46
C ALA A 683 6.07 2.85 -1.59
N LEU A 684 4.83 2.98 -1.12
CA LEU A 684 3.86 1.88 -1.17
C LEU A 684 3.10 1.74 -2.49
N LEU A 685 3.09 2.79 -3.31
CA LEU A 685 2.98 2.58 -4.75
C LEU A 685 4.10 1.60 -5.16
N SER A 686 5.35 1.89 -4.81
CA SER A 686 6.60 1.20 -5.19
C SER A 686 6.71 -0.29 -4.90
N VAL A 687 6.09 -0.80 -3.83
CA VAL A 687 6.28 -2.21 -3.42
C VAL A 687 5.15 -3.12 -3.93
N ALA A 688 4.01 -2.59 -4.37
CA ALA A 688 2.81 -3.36 -4.64
C ALA A 688 2.83 -4.41 -5.76
N LEU A 689 3.75 -4.30 -6.71
CA LEU A 689 3.68 -5.12 -7.92
C LEU A 689 4.62 -6.34 -7.90
N ILE A 690 5.28 -6.66 -6.77
CA ILE A 690 6.47 -7.57 -6.69
C ILE A 690 6.19 -8.98 -7.23
N ARG A 691 4.94 -9.40 -7.32
CA ARG A 691 4.61 -10.80 -7.57
C ARG A 691 3.87 -11.14 -8.87
N THR A 692 3.56 -10.19 -9.77
CA THR A 692 2.97 -10.56 -11.08
C THR A 692 4.01 -11.15 -12.06
N ARG A 693 4.55 -12.33 -11.73
CA ARG A 693 4.79 -13.50 -12.59
C ARG A 693 5.66 -14.53 -11.86
N ARG A 694 5.03 -15.39 -11.05
CA ARG A 694 5.54 -16.76 -10.80
C ARG A 694 4.58 -17.80 -11.38
N GLN A 695 4.56 -17.92 -12.70
CA GLN A 695 4.29 -19.19 -13.37
C GLN A 695 5.23 -19.38 -14.56
N SER A 696 6.30 -20.11 -14.32
CA SER A 696 6.93 -21.08 -15.23
C SER A 696 7.80 -22.02 -14.42
#